data_AF-A0A957HQY5-F1
#
_entry.id   AF-A0A957HQY5-F1
#
_cell.length_a   1.000
_cell.length_b   1.000
_cell.length_c   1.000
_cell.angle_alpha   90.00
_cell.angle_beta   90.00
_cell.angle_gamma   90.00
#
_symmetry.space_group_name_H-M   'P 1'
#
loop_
_entity.id
_entity.type
_entity.pdbx_description
1 polymer ?
#
loop_
_entity_poly.entity_id
_entity_poly.type
_entity_poly.pdbx_seq_one_letter_code
_entity_poly.pdbx_strand_id
1 'polypeptide(L)'
;LAYELIQNADDARGDNGRSPATTLSFNITDDALIVENDGVFRPVDFNRLQNLAGGGKRDEADTTGAFGLGFIAVYQITDAPEIFSNNIHWVIRPDAPADRRIIERSVPTTGTCFVLPWAFDERSDVRRALRIAAVVPDQLDMFAAHFAQAIEVAALFLTRLHTLTVLRNGRLRKQITHRQTPDDQIVLTDEAGQTQKWLLLQGDFAADAAWLRGQYAWQIESKRRNEVRLALPLKGLDRPGRLFAMLPTNSTTPLPFHINADFYPTTDRKRIHFDNGYQAEWNRAAIRCAARILARRFAALPQLLDPVGLWQLLQQMTAAHHLAGAGDLPETFASFWQAVAPILRTQPIFYTVNETWTLPKDGRLLVRGGGETAVSLLKQLNIPVAHPDLTPYATLMQQPEIGTPCLTIQDITDALRHYGLMQPQPLSEAPLFLRSVEALQSLWHLIDALLNRIFHPRETEMALDLLHSCALVLTDRMTLDRLDRVYYGKPDAQALFPEVHWVHTAVSTTTFPGRYLQSFGVRQAVDLLAETPIDRLEEAWRMGRLDLPALFRWFESQQIEIFADDPALQQAIRRLPLVPVNGELRPLADLYLPGGFDDPLRLAGLVDVDALGGRPQFLHDLGVRELEFTTYVHSQLPRALAYHPDLPSDARHRLLDLLAERLGEIRDDEALQAQLARLPLIATMDGAFRPADEVYASRDVLALLGDTVHVAEPVESGAVLALHRWLGVRTQPTAADIVQRLVQISRQWGNDQTPLDDRMQDVVTQCLHRLDQMLVAEAGVETAVAPLKSLPVIPNAQQILMRPDCLFV
;
A
#
# COMPACT_ATOMS: atom_id res chain seq x y z
N LEU A 1 20.20 -59.84 3.53
CA LEU A 1 20.81 -60.55 4.68
C LEU A 1 20.78 -59.70 5.94
N ALA A 2 21.53 -58.59 6.03
CA ALA A 2 21.59 -57.73 7.22
C ALA A 2 20.19 -57.39 7.78
N TYR A 3 19.32 -56.83 6.94
CA TYR A 3 17.94 -56.49 7.33
C TYR A 3 17.14 -57.66 7.88
N GLU A 4 17.21 -58.85 7.27
CA GLU A 4 16.52 -60.06 7.74
C GLU A 4 17.02 -60.49 9.13
N LEU A 5 18.33 -60.42 9.37
CA LEU A 5 18.91 -60.76 10.67
C LEU A 5 18.57 -59.73 11.75
N ILE A 6 18.55 -58.44 11.40
CA ILE A 6 18.07 -57.37 12.29
C ILE A 6 16.62 -57.61 12.67
N GLN A 7 15.76 -57.88 11.69
CA GLN A 7 14.35 -58.14 11.95
C GLN A 7 14.14 -59.38 12.81
N ASN A 8 14.83 -60.49 12.53
CA ASN A 8 14.72 -61.70 13.35
C ASN A 8 15.09 -61.44 14.82
N ALA A 9 16.10 -60.61 15.07
CA ALA A 9 16.49 -60.21 16.42
C ALA A 9 15.47 -59.24 17.06
N ASP A 10 14.98 -58.25 16.33
CA ASP A 10 13.98 -57.29 16.84
C ASP A 10 12.63 -57.96 17.15
N ASP A 11 12.21 -58.91 16.30
CA ASP A 11 10.95 -59.66 16.43
C ASP A 11 11.02 -60.78 17.49
N ALA A 12 12.24 -61.19 17.91
CA ALA A 12 12.44 -62.25 18.89
C ALA A 12 11.69 -61.93 20.19
N ARG A 13 10.78 -62.83 20.59
CA ARG A 13 10.00 -62.69 21.81
C ARG A 13 10.77 -63.33 22.97
N GLY A 14 10.89 -62.60 24.08
CA GLY A 14 11.30 -63.19 25.35
C GLY A 14 10.28 -64.24 25.82
N ASP A 15 10.75 -65.24 26.56
CA ASP A 15 9.93 -66.29 27.17
C ASP A 15 10.55 -66.73 28.49
N ASN A 16 9.73 -67.19 29.44
CA ASN A 16 10.16 -67.70 30.76
C ASN A 16 11.14 -66.80 31.53
N GLY A 17 10.86 -65.50 31.59
CA GLY A 17 11.65 -64.54 32.38
C GLY A 17 12.95 -64.05 31.72
N ARG A 18 13.21 -64.41 30.45
CA ARG A 18 14.31 -63.83 29.66
C ARG A 18 13.84 -62.63 28.83
N SER A 19 14.65 -61.57 28.84
CA SER A 19 14.40 -60.36 28.06
C SER A 19 14.50 -60.64 26.54
N PRO A 20 13.70 -59.95 25.71
CA PRO A 20 13.93 -59.90 24.27
C PRO A 20 15.29 -59.26 23.96
N ALA A 21 15.82 -59.48 22.75
CA ALA A 21 17.08 -58.90 22.32
C ALA A 21 17.00 -57.36 22.34
N THR A 22 18.01 -56.72 22.92
CA THR A 22 18.18 -55.26 22.95
C THR A 22 19.42 -54.81 22.18
N THR A 23 20.33 -55.73 21.85
CA THR A 23 21.58 -55.46 21.15
C THR A 23 21.82 -56.46 20.02
N LEU A 24 22.45 -56.02 18.94
CA LEU A 24 22.84 -56.87 17.83
C LEU A 24 24.19 -56.41 17.26
N SER A 25 25.14 -57.34 17.11
CA SER A 25 26.44 -57.08 16.49
C SER A 25 26.63 -57.92 15.22
N PHE A 26 27.29 -57.35 14.23
CA PHE A 26 27.79 -58.02 13.04
C PHE A 26 29.30 -57.88 13.00
N ASN A 27 30.05 -58.96 13.16
CA ASN A 27 31.50 -58.97 13.01
C ASN A 27 31.88 -59.70 11.73
N ILE A 28 32.28 -58.93 10.71
CA ILE A 28 32.81 -59.44 9.45
C ILE A 28 34.26 -59.82 9.71
N THR A 29 34.55 -61.11 9.92
CA THR A 29 35.92 -61.60 10.06
C THR A 29 36.47 -62.11 8.73
N ASP A 30 37.76 -62.42 8.67
CA ASP A 30 38.37 -63.03 7.47
C ASP A 30 37.83 -64.43 7.19
N ASP A 31 37.28 -65.12 8.21
CA ASP A 31 36.83 -66.52 8.12
C ASP A 31 35.30 -66.67 8.10
N ALA A 32 34.56 -65.76 8.75
CA ALA A 32 33.11 -65.85 8.89
C ALA A 32 32.41 -64.49 9.08
N LEU A 33 31.10 -64.46 8.86
CA LEU A 33 30.23 -63.45 9.48
C LEU A 33 29.75 -63.97 10.82
N ILE A 34 30.11 -63.31 11.91
CA ILE A 34 29.63 -63.61 13.26
C ILE A 34 28.53 -62.60 13.61
N VAL A 35 27.37 -63.09 14.06
CA VAL A 35 26.20 -62.26 14.37
C VAL A 35 25.72 -62.58 15.79
N GLU A 36 25.84 -61.63 16.70
CA GLU A 36 25.56 -61.85 18.12
C GLU A 36 24.42 -60.94 18.59
N ASN A 37 23.49 -61.48 19.38
CA ASN A 37 22.50 -60.71 20.12
C ASN A 37 22.32 -61.27 21.52
N ASP A 38 21.85 -60.42 22.43
CA ASP A 38 21.56 -60.74 23.83
C ASP A 38 20.23 -61.48 24.04
N GLY A 39 19.47 -61.73 22.97
CA GLY A 39 18.29 -62.57 22.98
C GLY A 39 18.63 -64.07 22.98
N VAL A 40 17.66 -64.91 23.33
CA VAL A 40 17.82 -66.38 23.35
C VAL A 40 16.66 -67.05 22.64
N PHE A 41 16.95 -68.08 21.83
CA PHE A 41 15.93 -68.87 21.15
C PHE A 41 15.10 -69.69 22.12
N ARG A 42 13.81 -69.78 21.83
CA ARG A 42 12.90 -70.67 22.53
C ARG A 42 12.94 -72.04 21.87
N PRO A 43 12.56 -73.12 22.58
CA PRO A 43 12.47 -74.45 21.99
C PRO A 43 11.61 -74.50 20.70
N VAL A 44 10.55 -73.70 20.63
CA VAL A 44 9.71 -73.59 19.43
C VAL A 44 10.44 -72.98 18.22
N ASP A 45 11.42 -72.10 18.46
CA ASP A 45 12.18 -71.45 17.39
C ASP A 45 13.14 -72.46 16.73
N PHE A 46 13.75 -73.35 17.52
CA PHE A 46 14.53 -74.50 17.02
C PHE A 46 13.66 -75.48 16.22
N ASN A 47 12.47 -75.84 16.71
CA ASN A 47 11.55 -76.72 15.98
C ASN A 47 11.16 -76.14 14.60
N ARG A 48 10.90 -74.83 14.53
CA ARG A 48 10.60 -74.15 13.27
C ARG A 48 11.78 -74.17 12.30
N LEU A 49 13.01 -73.95 12.79
CA LEU A 49 14.24 -74.07 12.01
C LEU A 49 14.45 -75.49 11.46
N GLN A 50 14.23 -76.50 12.30
CA GLN A 50 14.40 -77.90 11.92
C GLN A 50 13.42 -78.31 10.82
N ASN A 51 12.15 -77.89 10.91
CA ASN A 51 11.15 -78.12 9.87
C ASN A 51 11.54 -77.46 8.53
N LEU A 52 12.14 -76.27 8.59
CA LEU A 52 12.65 -75.56 7.42
C LEU A 52 13.85 -76.30 6.78
N ALA A 53 14.80 -76.77 7.58
CA ALA A 53 15.98 -77.53 7.12
C ALA A 53 15.63 -78.93 6.58
N GLY A 54 14.52 -79.52 7.07
CA GLY A 54 14.03 -80.85 6.69
C GLY A 54 13.27 -80.93 5.36
N GLY A 55 13.01 -79.80 4.68
CA GLY A 55 12.33 -79.79 3.37
C GLY A 55 10.82 -80.03 3.42
N GLY A 56 10.17 -79.77 4.57
CA GLY A 56 8.72 -79.86 4.71
C GLY A 56 7.99 -78.90 3.75
N LYS A 57 7.04 -79.43 2.97
CA LYS A 57 6.16 -78.65 2.08
C LYS A 57 5.35 -77.62 2.89
N ARG A 58 5.68 -76.34 2.67
CA ARG A 58 4.82 -75.20 2.28
C ARG A 58 3.37 -75.00 2.81
N ASP A 59 2.89 -75.69 3.85
CA ASP A 59 1.49 -75.54 4.32
C ASP A 59 1.31 -74.93 5.72
N GLU A 60 2.34 -74.32 6.32
CA GLU A 60 2.12 -73.46 7.49
C GLU A 60 2.15 -71.99 7.08
N ALA A 61 0.96 -71.44 6.84
CA ALA A 61 0.69 -70.08 6.39
C ALA A 61 1.08 -68.97 7.39
N ASP A 62 1.98 -69.23 8.37
CA ASP A 62 2.01 -68.43 9.61
C ASP A 62 3.36 -67.95 10.18
N THR A 63 4.38 -67.74 9.35
CA THR A 63 5.58 -66.99 9.80
C THR A 63 6.13 -66.05 8.71
N THR A 64 5.91 -64.74 8.88
CA THR A 64 6.58 -63.70 8.07
C THR A 64 7.86 -63.17 8.70
N GLY A 65 8.20 -63.60 9.92
CA GLY A 65 9.45 -63.27 10.62
C GLY A 65 9.68 -64.27 11.76
N ALA A 66 10.81 -64.97 11.65
CA ALA A 66 11.47 -65.88 12.59
C ALA A 66 12.09 -67.04 11.78
N PHE A 67 11.35 -67.96 11.17
CA PHE A 67 11.95 -69.09 10.40
C PHE A 67 11.14 -69.61 9.20
N GLY A 68 10.68 -68.71 8.33
CA GLY A 68 10.14 -69.03 7.00
C GLY A 68 10.67 -68.07 5.93
N LEU A 69 11.44 -68.59 4.97
CA LEU A 69 12.20 -67.89 3.90
C LEU A 69 13.39 -66.99 4.33
N GLY A 70 13.29 -66.24 5.44
CA GLY A 70 14.32 -65.26 5.84
C GLY A 70 15.70 -65.84 6.21
N PHE A 71 15.73 -66.96 6.95
CA PHE A 71 17.00 -67.62 7.31
C PHE A 71 17.73 -68.22 6.09
N ILE A 72 17.02 -68.56 5.01
CA ILE A 72 17.65 -69.09 3.79
C ILE A 72 18.59 -68.04 3.17
N ALA A 73 18.39 -66.75 3.45
CA ALA A 73 19.28 -65.70 2.98
C ALA A 73 20.73 -65.85 3.48
N VAL A 74 20.99 -66.57 4.59
CA VAL A 74 22.37 -66.82 5.06
C VAL A 74 23.16 -67.65 4.04
N TYR A 75 22.51 -68.53 3.28
CA TYR A 75 23.17 -69.35 2.27
C TYR A 75 23.73 -68.53 1.10
N GLN A 76 23.35 -67.25 0.96
CA GLN A 76 24.02 -66.35 0.03
C GLN A 76 25.51 -66.20 0.33
N ILE A 77 25.94 -66.39 1.59
CA ILE A 77 27.32 -66.17 2.02
C ILE A 77 28.00 -67.38 2.69
N THR A 78 27.22 -68.35 3.18
CA THR A 78 27.75 -69.54 3.86
C THR A 78 27.16 -70.84 3.30
N ASP A 79 27.89 -71.94 3.44
CA ASP A 79 27.41 -73.28 3.08
C ASP A 79 27.03 -74.12 4.31
N ALA A 80 27.54 -73.76 5.49
CA ALA A 80 27.34 -74.49 6.73
C ALA A 80 27.12 -73.53 7.91
N PRO A 81 25.91 -72.93 8.05
CA PRO A 81 25.64 -72.00 9.12
C PRO A 81 25.64 -72.71 10.48
N GLU A 82 26.20 -72.05 11.49
CA GLU A 82 26.19 -72.49 12.87
C GLU A 82 25.35 -71.56 13.75
N ILE A 83 24.65 -72.12 14.73
CA ILE A 83 23.78 -71.41 15.66
C ILE A 83 24.13 -71.82 17.08
N PHE A 84 24.45 -70.85 17.94
CA PHE A 84 24.67 -71.01 19.37
C PHE A 84 23.57 -70.25 20.11
N SER A 85 22.66 -70.95 20.77
CA SER A 85 21.62 -70.32 21.59
C SER A 85 21.03 -71.30 22.59
N ASN A 86 20.59 -70.83 23.75
CA ASN A 86 19.91 -71.64 24.77
C ASN A 86 20.67 -72.91 25.21
N ASN A 87 21.98 -72.80 25.35
CA ASN A 87 22.92 -73.88 25.65
C ASN A 87 23.01 -74.98 24.57
N ILE A 88 22.57 -74.67 23.34
CA ILE A 88 22.56 -75.55 22.17
C ILE A 88 23.47 -74.95 21.10
N HIS A 89 24.31 -75.79 20.49
CA HIS A 89 25.08 -75.50 19.30
C HIS A 89 24.61 -76.41 18.16
N TRP A 90 24.11 -75.80 17.09
CA TRP A 90 23.71 -76.47 15.85
C TRP A 90 24.69 -76.14 14.74
N VAL A 91 25.19 -77.17 14.04
CA VAL A 91 25.85 -77.03 12.74
C VAL A 91 24.90 -77.58 11.67
N ILE A 92 24.50 -76.74 10.74
CA ILE A 92 23.57 -77.11 9.67
C ILE A 92 24.37 -77.44 8.42
N ARG A 93 24.25 -78.68 7.92
CA ARG A 93 24.89 -79.18 6.70
C ARG A 93 23.83 -79.58 5.67
N PRO A 94 23.42 -78.67 4.77
CA PRO A 94 22.31 -78.91 3.85
C PRO A 94 22.63 -79.99 2.79
N ASP A 95 23.91 -80.22 2.52
CA ASP A 95 24.48 -81.26 1.66
C ASP A 95 24.41 -82.68 2.27
N ALA A 96 24.18 -82.79 3.58
CA ALA A 96 24.03 -84.07 4.25
C ALA A 96 22.63 -84.71 4.02
N PRO A 97 22.52 -86.04 4.16
CA PRO A 97 21.22 -86.74 4.22
C PRO A 97 20.28 -86.13 5.27
N ALA A 98 18.97 -86.14 5.02
CA ALA A 98 17.97 -85.40 5.78
C ALA A 98 18.02 -85.64 7.30
N ASP A 99 18.33 -86.86 7.73
CA ASP A 99 18.48 -87.29 9.13
C ASP A 99 19.78 -86.82 9.80
N ARG A 100 20.73 -86.27 9.04
CA ARG A 100 22.06 -85.83 9.49
C ARG A 100 22.37 -84.37 9.14
N ARG A 101 21.37 -83.61 8.71
CA ARG A 101 21.54 -82.19 8.34
C ARG A 101 21.83 -81.28 9.52
N ILE A 102 21.45 -81.67 10.73
CA ILE A 102 21.67 -80.89 11.94
C ILE A 102 22.54 -81.71 12.88
N ILE A 103 23.70 -81.17 13.24
CA ILE A 103 24.55 -81.71 14.29
C ILE A 103 24.31 -80.86 15.54
N GLU A 104 23.73 -81.46 16.56
CA GLU A 104 23.46 -80.81 17.84
C GLU A 104 24.52 -81.14 18.90
N ARG A 105 24.95 -80.12 19.64
CA ARG A 105 25.85 -80.24 20.80
C ARG A 105 25.34 -79.34 21.93
N SER A 106 25.60 -79.72 23.19
CA SER A 106 25.35 -78.83 24.32
C SER A 106 26.60 -78.00 24.63
N VAL A 107 26.46 -76.68 24.61
CA VAL A 107 27.55 -75.71 24.85
C VAL A 107 26.97 -74.55 25.65
N PRO A 108 27.61 -74.07 26.73
CA PRO A 108 27.10 -72.90 27.46
C PRO A 108 26.99 -71.66 26.56
N THR A 109 25.86 -70.94 26.63
CA THR A 109 25.62 -69.72 25.82
C THR A 109 25.12 -68.57 26.69
N THR A 110 25.58 -67.34 26.41
CA THR A 110 25.14 -66.10 27.07
C THR A 110 24.05 -65.33 26.31
N GLY A 111 23.84 -65.67 25.04
CA GLY A 111 22.88 -65.06 24.13
C GLY A 111 22.70 -65.94 22.89
N THR A 112 22.38 -65.33 21.75
CA THR A 112 22.30 -66.01 20.46
C THR A 112 23.43 -65.52 19.56
N CYS A 113 24.26 -66.46 19.10
CA CYS A 113 25.35 -66.20 18.17
C CYS A 113 25.17 -67.07 16.92
N PHE A 114 25.20 -66.46 15.74
CA PHE A 114 25.34 -67.15 14.47
C PHE A 114 26.78 -67.04 14.00
N VAL A 115 27.37 -68.17 13.63
CA VAL A 115 28.66 -68.18 12.94
C VAL A 115 28.38 -68.66 11.53
N LEU A 116 28.66 -67.81 10.54
CA LEU A 116 28.39 -68.06 9.13
C LEU A 116 29.72 -68.07 8.38
N PRO A 117 30.42 -69.23 8.31
CA PRO A 117 31.70 -69.35 7.60
C PRO A 117 31.55 -68.92 6.14
N TRP A 118 32.48 -68.12 5.62
CA TRP A 118 32.42 -67.67 4.23
C TRP A 118 32.58 -68.85 3.28
N ALA A 119 31.67 -68.97 2.32
CA ALA A 119 31.78 -69.97 1.27
C ALA A 119 32.73 -69.48 0.16
N PHE A 120 34.03 -69.66 0.37
CA PHE A 120 35.07 -69.30 -0.61
C PHE A 120 35.23 -70.32 -1.75
N ASP A 121 34.80 -71.58 -1.54
CA ASP A 121 34.91 -72.62 -2.56
C ASP A 121 33.71 -72.63 -3.50
N GLU A 122 33.91 -72.17 -4.75
CA GLU A 122 32.90 -72.20 -5.81
C GLU A 122 32.45 -73.63 -6.19
N ARG A 123 33.25 -74.64 -5.84
CA ARG A 123 32.99 -76.04 -6.17
C ARG A 123 32.15 -76.77 -5.14
N SER A 124 31.79 -76.13 -4.03
CA SER A 124 30.99 -76.77 -2.99
C SER A 124 29.63 -77.22 -3.56
N ASP A 125 29.13 -78.35 -3.05
CA ASP A 125 27.86 -78.92 -3.51
C ASP A 125 26.69 -77.96 -3.25
N VAL A 126 26.75 -77.19 -2.15
CA VAL A 126 25.75 -76.19 -1.78
C VAL A 126 25.73 -75.03 -2.79
N ARG A 127 26.89 -74.46 -3.15
CA ARG A 127 27.00 -73.37 -4.14
C ARG A 127 26.46 -73.79 -5.50
N ARG A 128 26.84 -74.99 -5.97
CA ARG A 128 26.37 -75.55 -7.24
C ARG A 128 24.87 -75.85 -7.24
N ALA A 129 24.35 -76.41 -6.16
CA ALA A 129 22.92 -76.71 -6.02
C ALA A 129 22.07 -75.43 -6.01
N LEU A 130 22.52 -74.39 -5.31
CA LEU A 130 21.84 -73.09 -5.23
C LEU A 130 22.11 -72.18 -6.43
N ARG A 131 23.10 -72.52 -7.28
CA ARG A 131 23.54 -71.73 -8.45
C ARG A 131 23.93 -70.30 -8.07
N ILE A 132 24.67 -70.16 -6.98
CA ILE A 132 25.17 -68.87 -6.47
C ILE A 132 26.69 -68.89 -6.45
N ALA A 133 27.30 -67.72 -6.69
CA ALA A 133 28.76 -67.58 -6.67
C ALA A 133 29.32 -67.79 -5.26
N ALA A 134 30.59 -68.21 -5.19
CA ALA A 134 31.37 -68.15 -3.97
C ALA A 134 31.62 -66.69 -3.55
N VAL A 135 31.77 -66.49 -2.25
CA VAL A 135 32.22 -65.21 -1.70
C VAL A 135 33.68 -65.00 -2.09
N VAL A 136 34.06 -63.77 -2.44
CA VAL A 136 35.45 -63.42 -2.74
C VAL A 136 36.04 -62.71 -1.51
N PRO A 137 37.22 -63.13 -0.99
CA PRO A 137 37.83 -62.49 0.18
C PRO A 137 38.01 -60.97 0.06
N ASP A 138 38.34 -60.47 -1.14
CA ASP A 138 38.51 -59.03 -1.39
C ASP A 138 37.22 -58.20 -1.23
N GLN A 139 36.05 -58.84 -1.17
CA GLN A 139 34.75 -58.17 -1.01
C GLN A 139 34.36 -57.95 0.46
N LEU A 140 35.08 -58.52 1.41
CA LEU A 140 34.68 -58.49 2.83
C LEU A 140 34.64 -57.06 3.42
N ASP A 141 35.57 -56.19 3.01
CA ASP A 141 35.55 -54.79 3.45
C ASP A 141 34.35 -54.02 2.88
N MET A 142 33.96 -54.32 1.65
CA MET A 142 32.74 -53.80 1.04
C MET A 142 31.50 -54.32 1.77
N PHE A 143 31.48 -55.60 2.19
CA PHE A 143 30.39 -56.13 3.01
C PHE A 143 30.28 -55.39 4.34
N ALA A 144 31.40 -55.18 5.05
CA ALA A 144 31.40 -54.41 6.29
C ALA A 144 30.84 -52.98 6.10
N ALA A 145 31.18 -52.31 4.99
CA ALA A 145 30.61 -51.01 4.64
C ALA A 145 29.10 -51.07 4.36
N HIS A 146 28.62 -52.07 3.63
CA HIS A 146 27.19 -52.25 3.36
C HIS A 146 26.39 -52.59 4.63
N PHE A 147 26.93 -53.40 5.54
CA PHE A 147 26.29 -53.67 6.83
C PHE A 147 26.23 -52.40 7.70
N ALA A 148 27.30 -51.59 7.70
CA ALA A 148 27.30 -50.30 8.40
C ALA A 148 26.18 -49.37 7.89
N GLN A 149 26.00 -49.26 6.58
CA GLN A 149 24.90 -48.50 5.99
C GLN A 149 23.53 -49.11 6.31
N ALA A 150 23.43 -50.44 6.34
CA ALA A 150 22.18 -51.13 6.61
C ALA A 150 21.68 -50.87 8.04
N ILE A 151 22.55 -50.92 9.04
CA ILE A 151 22.13 -50.68 10.44
C ILE A 151 21.61 -49.26 10.65
N GLU A 152 22.18 -48.27 9.97
CA GLU A 152 21.75 -46.86 10.06
C GLU A 152 20.32 -46.68 9.57
N VAL A 153 19.98 -47.26 8.41
CA VAL A 153 18.63 -47.17 7.85
C VAL A 153 17.61 -48.00 8.64
N ALA A 154 18.02 -49.17 9.13
CA ALA A 154 17.13 -50.08 9.86
C ALA A 154 16.71 -49.52 11.23
N ALA A 155 17.62 -48.81 11.91
CA ALA A 155 17.44 -48.32 13.28
C ALA A 155 16.19 -47.44 13.50
N LEU A 156 15.65 -46.81 12.44
CA LEU A 156 14.54 -45.87 12.51
C LEU A 156 13.19 -46.48 12.92
N PHE A 157 12.96 -47.76 12.62
CA PHE A 157 11.66 -48.40 12.88
C PHE A 157 11.78 -49.63 13.78
N LEU A 158 12.92 -49.81 14.45
CA LEU A 158 13.13 -50.90 15.40
C LEU A 158 12.29 -50.66 16.65
N THR A 159 11.79 -51.75 17.21
CA THR A 159 10.88 -51.71 18.35
C THR A 159 11.52 -52.17 19.64
N ARG A 160 12.55 -53.01 19.58
CA ARG A 160 13.20 -53.62 20.74
C ARG A 160 14.71 -53.43 20.76
N LEU A 161 15.36 -53.54 19.60
CA LEU A 161 16.79 -53.31 19.50
C LEU A 161 17.10 -51.83 19.77
N HIS A 162 18.07 -51.62 20.66
CA HIS A 162 18.56 -50.32 21.09
C HIS A 162 19.98 -50.07 20.61
N THR A 163 20.79 -51.11 20.40
CA THR A 163 22.17 -50.95 19.92
C THR A 163 22.44 -51.90 18.77
N LEU A 164 22.88 -51.35 17.64
CA LEU A 164 23.37 -52.09 16.48
C LEU A 164 24.85 -51.79 16.28
N THR A 165 25.67 -52.82 16.13
CA THR A 165 27.13 -52.67 15.99
C THR A 165 27.62 -53.43 14.77
N VAL A 166 28.53 -52.84 14.00
CA VAL A 166 29.25 -53.49 12.89
C VAL A 166 30.74 -53.42 13.18
N LEU A 167 31.41 -54.56 13.10
CA LEU A 167 32.84 -54.75 13.30
C LEU A 167 33.47 -55.40 12.06
N ARG A 168 34.76 -55.11 11.82
CA ARG A 168 35.61 -55.79 10.85
C ARG A 168 36.82 -56.34 11.60
N ASN A 169 37.00 -57.66 11.60
CA ASN A 169 38.06 -58.32 12.37
C ASN A 169 38.14 -57.83 13.83
N GLY A 170 36.98 -57.72 14.49
CA GLY A 170 36.85 -57.24 15.87
C GLY A 170 37.07 -55.74 16.08
N ARG A 171 37.42 -54.97 15.04
CA ARG A 171 37.52 -53.50 15.11
C ARG A 171 36.17 -52.85 14.77
N LEU A 172 35.72 -51.92 15.60
CA LEU A 172 34.48 -51.18 15.39
C LEU A 172 34.52 -50.43 14.04
N ARG A 173 33.45 -50.57 13.25
CA ARG A 173 33.24 -49.84 11.98
C ARG A 173 32.09 -48.87 12.07
N LYS A 174 30.99 -49.27 12.70
CA LYS A 174 29.81 -48.41 12.92
C LYS A 174 29.06 -48.89 14.14
N GLN A 175 28.52 -47.97 14.93
CA GLN A 175 27.56 -48.29 15.98
C GLN A 175 26.42 -47.28 15.92
N ILE A 176 25.18 -47.76 16.07
CA ILE A 176 24.00 -46.91 16.16
C ILE A 176 23.25 -47.30 17.43
N THR A 177 23.04 -46.32 18.31
CA THR A 177 22.15 -46.44 19.46
C THR A 177 20.82 -45.76 19.13
N HIS A 178 19.74 -46.54 19.17
CA HIS A 178 18.37 -46.12 19.01
C HIS A 178 17.73 -45.82 20.37
N ARG A 179 17.18 -44.61 20.54
CA ARG A 179 16.41 -44.22 21.72
C ARG A 179 15.16 -43.45 21.31
N GLN A 180 13.99 -43.99 21.67
CA GLN A 180 12.73 -43.28 21.53
C GLN A 180 12.45 -42.42 22.78
N THR A 181 12.00 -41.18 22.60
CA THR A 181 11.62 -40.26 23.66
C THR A 181 10.10 -40.27 23.88
N PRO A 182 9.60 -39.74 25.02
CA PRO A 182 8.17 -39.60 25.26
C PRO A 182 7.43 -38.68 24.27
N ASP A 183 8.14 -37.73 23.64
CA ASP A 183 7.58 -36.72 22.73
C ASP A 183 7.50 -37.19 21.27
N ASP A 184 7.30 -38.49 21.05
CA ASP A 184 7.28 -39.10 19.72
C ASP A 184 8.57 -38.86 18.89
N GLN A 185 9.74 -38.67 19.53
CA GLN A 185 11.01 -38.50 18.81
C GLN A 185 11.90 -39.73 18.91
N ILE A 186 12.64 -40.00 17.83
CA ILE A 186 13.71 -40.99 17.79
C ILE A 186 15.03 -40.26 17.74
N VAL A 187 15.94 -40.63 18.63
CA VAL A 187 17.33 -40.16 18.65
C VAL A 187 18.21 -41.33 18.29
N LEU A 188 18.90 -41.21 17.15
CA LEU A 188 19.97 -42.11 16.75
C LEU A 188 21.30 -41.47 17.13
N THR A 189 22.13 -42.19 17.89
CA THR A 189 23.47 -41.76 18.26
C THR A 189 24.49 -42.67 17.62
N ASP A 190 25.48 -42.12 16.92
CA ASP A 190 26.54 -42.90 16.30
C ASP A 190 27.74 -43.16 17.22
N GLU A 191 28.74 -43.90 16.72
CA GLU A 191 29.97 -44.21 17.45
C GLU A 191 30.80 -42.99 17.87
N ALA A 192 30.64 -41.84 17.20
CA ALA A 192 31.33 -40.60 17.54
C ALA A 192 30.54 -39.74 18.55
N GLY A 193 29.35 -40.19 18.95
CA GLY A 193 28.42 -39.45 19.81
C GLY A 193 27.59 -38.40 19.05
N GLN A 194 27.65 -38.38 17.71
CA GLN A 194 26.81 -37.51 16.90
C GLN A 194 25.36 -38.00 16.97
N THR A 195 24.43 -37.06 17.15
CA THR A 195 23.00 -37.39 17.27
C THR A 195 22.21 -36.92 16.05
N GLN A 196 21.32 -37.78 15.58
CA GLN A 196 20.28 -37.44 14.60
C GLN A 196 18.91 -37.60 15.26
N LYS A 197 18.07 -36.58 15.13
CA LYS A 197 16.73 -36.56 15.70
C LYS A 197 15.68 -36.67 14.60
N TRP A 198 14.71 -37.53 14.84
CA TRP A 198 13.61 -37.82 13.93
C TRP A 198 12.29 -37.70 14.70
N LEU A 199 11.27 -37.12 14.07
CA LEU A 199 9.91 -37.13 14.55
C LEU A 199 9.20 -38.37 14.01
N LEU A 200 8.70 -39.21 14.91
CA LEU A 200 7.93 -40.40 14.59
C LEU A 200 6.44 -40.05 14.60
N LEU A 201 5.77 -40.15 13.46
CA LEU A 201 4.31 -39.99 13.39
C LEU A 201 3.67 -41.34 13.12
N GLN A 202 2.60 -41.67 13.85
CA GLN A 202 1.91 -42.94 13.71
C GLN A 202 0.41 -42.76 13.50
N GLY A 203 -0.19 -43.69 12.77
CA GLY A 203 -1.64 -43.82 12.62
C GLY A 203 -1.99 -45.12 11.91
N ASP A 204 -3.24 -45.25 11.48
CA ASP A 204 -3.74 -46.44 10.79
C ASP A 204 -4.78 -46.08 9.72
N PHE A 205 -5.05 -47.08 8.86
CA PHE A 205 -6.13 -47.05 7.88
C PHE A 205 -7.14 -48.17 8.13
N ALA A 206 -7.54 -48.40 9.38
CA ALA A 206 -8.38 -49.53 9.75
C ALA A 206 -9.71 -49.59 8.98
N ALA A 207 -10.36 -48.44 8.75
CA ALA A 207 -11.59 -48.36 7.96
C ALA A 207 -11.36 -48.78 6.50
N ASP A 208 -10.34 -48.21 5.83
CA ASP A 208 -10.00 -48.56 4.45
C ASP A 208 -9.58 -50.04 4.34
N ALA A 209 -8.80 -50.53 5.30
CA ALA A 209 -8.37 -51.92 5.37
C ALA A 209 -9.55 -52.89 5.55
N ALA A 210 -10.53 -52.55 6.39
CA ALA A 210 -11.74 -53.35 6.57
C ALA A 210 -12.58 -53.40 5.27
N TRP A 211 -12.73 -52.26 4.61
CA TRP A 211 -13.40 -52.19 3.31
C TRP A 211 -12.69 -53.01 2.24
N LEU A 212 -11.37 -52.87 2.11
CA LEU A 212 -10.56 -53.62 1.15
C LEU A 212 -10.62 -55.14 1.40
N ARG A 213 -10.59 -55.58 2.65
CA ARG A 213 -10.76 -57.01 3.00
C ARG A 213 -12.15 -57.54 2.65
N GLY A 214 -13.18 -56.69 2.74
CA GLY A 214 -14.53 -57.03 2.31
C GLY A 214 -14.66 -57.14 0.79
N GLN A 215 -14.03 -56.23 0.05
CA GLN A 215 -14.02 -56.21 -1.43
C GLN A 215 -13.19 -57.36 -2.02
N TYR A 216 -12.02 -57.61 -1.46
CA TYR A 216 -11.05 -58.61 -1.92
C TYR A 216 -10.93 -59.76 -0.91
N ALA A 217 -12.07 -60.39 -0.62
CA ALA A 217 -12.15 -61.47 0.35
C ALA A 217 -11.13 -62.58 0.02
N TRP A 218 -10.43 -63.09 1.04
CA TRP A 218 -9.39 -64.14 0.94
C TRP A 218 -8.08 -63.74 0.25
N GLN A 219 -8.02 -62.59 -0.43
CA GLN A 219 -6.78 -62.12 -1.08
C GLN A 219 -5.88 -61.31 -0.14
N ILE A 220 -6.48 -60.62 0.83
CA ILE A 220 -5.76 -59.84 1.86
C ILE A 220 -5.75 -60.64 3.16
N GLU A 221 -4.56 -60.90 3.70
CA GLU A 221 -4.39 -61.69 4.91
C GLU A 221 -4.94 -60.94 6.14
N SER A 222 -5.67 -61.65 7.01
CA SER A 222 -6.25 -61.07 8.24
C SER A 222 -5.18 -60.49 9.18
N LYS A 223 -4.00 -61.10 9.20
CA LYS A 223 -2.85 -60.68 10.00
C LYS A 223 -2.07 -59.47 9.46
N ARG A 224 -2.30 -59.07 8.20
CA ARG A 224 -1.61 -57.94 7.59
C ARG A 224 -1.97 -56.66 8.34
N ARG A 225 -0.98 -55.90 8.81
CA ARG A 225 -1.20 -54.76 9.70
C ARG A 225 -1.59 -53.51 8.91
N ASN A 226 -2.52 -52.73 9.44
CA ASN A 226 -3.00 -51.48 8.85
C ASN A 226 -2.36 -50.22 9.50
N GLU A 227 -1.30 -50.41 10.27
CA GLU A 227 -0.52 -49.34 10.88
C GLU A 227 0.42 -48.70 9.86
N VAL A 228 0.60 -47.39 9.98
CA VAL A 228 1.53 -46.59 9.19
C VAL A 228 2.37 -45.74 10.13
N ARG A 229 3.68 -45.71 9.90
CA ARG A 229 4.64 -44.89 10.64
C ARG A 229 5.44 -44.02 9.68
N LEU A 230 5.70 -42.78 10.09
CA LEU A 230 6.51 -41.82 9.36
C LEU A 230 7.69 -41.43 10.24
N ALA A 231 8.90 -41.43 9.67
CA ALA A 231 10.08 -40.87 10.32
C ALA A 231 10.51 -39.62 9.54
N LEU A 232 10.21 -38.45 10.10
CA LEU A 232 10.58 -37.14 9.54
C LEU A 232 11.86 -36.64 10.24
N PRO A 233 12.96 -36.40 9.53
CA PRO A 233 14.17 -35.89 10.16
C PRO A 233 13.94 -34.43 10.59
N LEU A 234 14.45 -34.05 11.77
CA LEU A 234 14.35 -32.66 12.24
C LEU A 234 15.38 -31.72 11.60
N LYS A 235 16.37 -32.27 10.87
CA LYS A 235 17.39 -31.56 10.09
C LYS A 235 17.73 -32.37 8.84
N GLY A 236 18.13 -31.70 7.76
CA GLY A 236 18.55 -32.37 6.52
C GLY A 236 17.39 -32.90 5.69
N LEU A 237 16.37 -32.06 5.47
CA LEU A 237 15.20 -32.36 4.63
C LEU A 237 15.50 -32.24 3.12
N ASP A 238 16.77 -32.22 2.73
CA ASP A 238 17.24 -32.22 1.35
C ASP A 238 17.38 -33.64 0.76
N ARG A 239 17.26 -34.68 1.59
CA ARG A 239 17.45 -36.08 1.19
C ARG A 239 16.13 -36.78 0.84
N PRO A 240 16.12 -37.64 -0.18
CA PRO A 240 14.92 -38.40 -0.53
C PRO A 240 14.57 -39.46 0.51
N GLY A 241 13.27 -39.61 0.73
CA GLY A 241 12.66 -40.59 1.60
C GLY A 241 12.68 -41.99 1.01
N ARG A 242 12.17 -42.95 1.78
CA ARG A 242 12.16 -44.37 1.43
C ARG A 242 10.93 -45.06 1.99
N LEU A 243 10.40 -46.03 1.24
CA LEU A 243 9.33 -46.90 1.69
C LEU A 243 9.91 -48.15 2.38
N PHE A 244 9.35 -48.49 3.53
CA PHE A 244 9.67 -49.66 4.34
C PHE A 244 8.46 -50.59 4.34
N ALA A 245 8.69 -51.85 4.02
CA ALA A 245 7.74 -52.94 4.16
C ALA A 245 8.18 -53.81 5.35
N MET A 246 8.12 -53.25 6.57
CA MET A 246 8.87 -53.68 7.76
C MET A 246 10.39 -53.46 7.64
N LEU A 247 10.97 -53.86 6.50
CA LEU A 247 12.35 -53.61 6.12
C LEU A 247 12.45 -52.51 5.06
N PRO A 248 13.57 -51.77 5.00
CA PRO A 248 13.78 -50.78 3.97
C PRO A 248 13.79 -51.44 2.59
N THR A 249 12.99 -50.89 1.68
CA THR A 249 12.98 -51.29 0.27
C THR A 249 13.89 -50.38 -0.56
N ASN A 250 14.18 -50.71 -1.81
CA ASN A 250 14.87 -49.81 -2.74
C ASN A 250 13.94 -48.72 -3.34
N SER A 251 12.69 -48.63 -2.88
CA SER A 251 11.75 -47.59 -3.32
C SER A 251 12.03 -46.28 -2.60
N THR A 252 12.69 -45.35 -3.29
CA THR A 252 12.87 -43.97 -2.82
C THR A 252 11.67 -43.11 -3.19
N THR A 253 11.44 -42.05 -2.43
CA THR A 253 10.38 -41.08 -2.68
C THR A 253 10.97 -39.66 -2.74
N PRO A 254 10.35 -38.73 -3.48
CA PRO A 254 10.78 -37.33 -3.49
C PRO A 254 10.45 -36.57 -2.19
N LEU A 255 9.82 -37.24 -1.21
CA LEU A 255 9.44 -36.65 0.08
C LEU A 255 10.61 -36.81 1.07
N PRO A 256 10.84 -35.90 2.03
CA PRO A 256 12.06 -35.90 2.84
C PRO A 256 11.99 -36.82 4.07
N PHE A 257 11.11 -37.82 4.05
CA PHE A 257 10.83 -38.67 5.21
C PHE A 257 10.58 -40.11 4.81
N HIS A 258 10.80 -41.01 5.75
CA HIS A 258 10.59 -42.44 5.55
C HIS A 258 9.17 -42.85 5.92
N ILE A 259 8.61 -43.79 5.18
CA ILE A 259 7.25 -44.33 5.41
C ILE A 259 7.35 -45.83 5.62
N ASN A 260 6.92 -46.30 6.78
CA ASN A 260 6.83 -47.73 7.10
C ASN A 260 5.36 -48.16 7.21
N ALA A 261 5.02 -49.21 6.47
CA ALA A 261 3.72 -49.87 6.53
C ALA A 261 3.87 -51.34 6.10
N ASP A 262 2.86 -52.17 6.32
CA ASP A 262 2.83 -53.55 5.83
C ASP A 262 2.46 -53.60 4.33
N PHE A 263 3.32 -52.98 3.50
CA PHE A 263 3.15 -52.91 2.05
C PHE A 263 3.31 -54.29 1.39
N TYR A 264 2.64 -54.48 0.26
CA TYR A 264 2.94 -55.56 -0.69
C TYR A 264 4.10 -55.15 -1.59
N PRO A 265 5.27 -55.78 -1.47
CA PRO A 265 6.38 -55.51 -2.38
C PRO A 265 6.30 -56.37 -3.65
N THR A 266 7.18 -56.12 -4.60
CA THR A 266 7.45 -56.96 -5.78
C THR A 266 7.99 -58.34 -5.38
N THR A 267 8.01 -59.30 -6.30
CA THR A 267 8.46 -60.68 -6.03
C THR A 267 9.89 -60.76 -5.48
N ASP A 268 10.78 -59.86 -5.91
CA ASP A 268 12.14 -59.72 -5.41
C ASP A 268 12.25 -58.95 -4.08
N ARG A 269 11.11 -58.46 -3.57
CA ARG A 269 10.94 -57.66 -2.35
C ARG A 269 11.69 -56.32 -2.33
N LYS A 270 12.19 -55.85 -3.47
CA LYS A 270 12.98 -54.61 -3.53
C LYS A 270 12.13 -53.38 -3.79
N ARG A 271 10.95 -53.50 -4.38
CA ARG A 271 10.10 -52.37 -4.76
C ARG A 271 8.68 -52.53 -4.22
N ILE A 272 7.94 -51.44 -4.08
CA ILE A 272 6.52 -51.46 -3.71
C ILE A 272 5.65 -51.40 -4.97
N HIS A 273 4.60 -52.24 -5.02
CA HIS A 273 3.69 -52.32 -6.17
C HIS A 273 2.59 -51.24 -6.09
N PHE A 274 2.45 -50.42 -7.12
CA PHE A 274 1.45 -49.35 -7.18
C PHE A 274 0.58 -49.38 -8.45
N ASP A 275 0.64 -50.44 -9.26
CA ASP A 275 0.04 -50.42 -10.61
C ASP A 275 -1.45 -50.83 -10.58
N ASN A 276 -1.76 -52.06 -10.20
CA ASN A 276 -3.13 -52.59 -10.24
C ASN A 276 -3.41 -53.68 -9.20
N GLY A 277 -4.69 -54.04 -9.06
CA GLY A 277 -5.13 -55.10 -8.15
C GLY A 277 -5.15 -54.72 -6.66
N TYR A 278 -5.54 -55.69 -5.83
CA TYR A 278 -5.74 -55.50 -4.40
C TYR A 278 -4.45 -55.09 -3.66
N GLN A 279 -3.28 -55.56 -4.10
CA GLN A 279 -2.00 -55.18 -3.51
C GLN A 279 -1.71 -53.69 -3.72
N ALA A 280 -1.94 -53.18 -4.93
CA ALA A 280 -1.76 -51.76 -5.23
C ALA A 280 -2.75 -50.92 -4.43
N GLU A 281 -4.03 -51.30 -4.34
CA GLU A 281 -5.04 -50.58 -3.56
C GLU A 281 -4.70 -50.52 -2.06
N TRP A 282 -4.20 -51.62 -1.49
CA TRP A 282 -3.69 -51.64 -0.12
C TRP A 282 -2.54 -50.66 0.09
N ASN A 283 -1.54 -50.69 -0.79
CA ASN A 283 -0.37 -49.81 -0.70
C ASN A 283 -0.77 -48.33 -0.87
N ARG A 284 -1.68 -48.04 -1.80
CA ARG A 284 -2.28 -46.72 -2.03
C ARG A 284 -3.02 -46.22 -0.79
N ALA A 285 -3.80 -47.08 -0.13
CA ALA A 285 -4.49 -46.73 1.11
C ALA A 285 -3.51 -46.36 2.25
N ALA A 286 -2.41 -47.11 2.38
CA ALA A 286 -1.36 -46.80 3.34
C ALA A 286 -0.67 -45.45 3.04
N ILE A 287 -0.42 -45.12 1.77
CA ILE A 287 0.13 -43.80 1.39
C ILE A 287 -0.86 -42.66 1.69
N ARG A 288 -2.16 -42.83 1.40
CA ARG A 288 -3.18 -41.85 1.78
C ARG A 288 -3.29 -41.67 3.29
N CYS A 289 -3.10 -42.74 4.06
CA CYS A 289 -3.02 -42.67 5.51
C CYS A 289 -1.81 -41.86 5.98
N ALA A 290 -0.62 -42.12 5.42
CA ALA A 290 0.58 -41.33 5.68
C ALA A 290 0.36 -39.83 5.46
N ALA A 291 -0.26 -39.44 4.34
CA ALA A 291 -0.61 -38.05 4.07
C ALA A 291 -1.53 -37.43 5.14
N ARG A 292 -2.56 -38.18 5.57
CA ARG A 292 -3.47 -37.74 6.65
C ARG A 292 -2.76 -37.60 8.01
N ILE A 293 -1.85 -38.51 8.34
CA ILE A 293 -1.06 -38.46 9.58
C ILE A 293 -0.22 -37.18 9.61
N LEU A 294 0.51 -36.89 8.52
CA LEU A 294 1.33 -35.68 8.42
C LEU A 294 0.46 -34.41 8.55
N ALA A 295 -0.64 -34.33 7.82
CA ALA A 295 -1.54 -33.17 7.86
C ALA A 295 -2.11 -32.91 9.27
N ARG A 296 -2.47 -33.95 10.03
CA ARG A 296 -2.96 -33.82 11.41
C ARG A 296 -1.93 -33.26 12.37
N ARG A 297 -0.65 -33.57 12.18
CA ARG A 297 0.46 -33.08 13.03
C ARG A 297 1.17 -31.85 12.45
N PHE A 298 0.71 -31.35 11.31
CA PHE A 298 1.34 -30.24 10.60
C PHE A 298 1.44 -28.96 11.44
N ALA A 299 0.41 -28.64 12.23
CA ALA A 299 0.37 -27.46 13.09
C ALA A 299 1.51 -27.38 14.13
N ALA A 300 2.08 -28.53 14.53
CA ALA A 300 3.20 -28.58 15.47
C ALA A 300 4.57 -28.44 14.79
N LEU A 301 4.65 -28.64 13.46
CA LEU A 301 5.92 -28.68 12.73
C LEU A 301 6.72 -27.36 12.77
N PRO A 302 6.11 -26.15 12.71
CA PRO A 302 6.87 -24.90 12.80
C PRO A 302 7.69 -24.75 14.10
N GLN A 303 7.29 -25.42 15.18
CA GLN A 303 8.02 -25.40 16.46
C GLN A 303 9.10 -26.49 16.55
N LEU A 304 9.03 -27.51 15.70
CA LEU A 304 9.91 -28.68 15.72
C LEU A 304 10.99 -28.63 14.65
N LEU A 305 10.68 -28.05 13.49
CA LEU A 305 11.60 -27.87 12.36
C LEU A 305 12.19 -26.47 12.38
N ASP A 306 13.42 -26.34 11.86
CA ASP A 306 13.93 -25.02 11.50
C ASP A 306 13.11 -24.42 10.33
N PRO A 307 13.09 -23.08 10.18
CA PRO A 307 12.28 -22.42 9.16
C PRO A 307 12.56 -22.93 7.74
N VAL A 308 13.82 -23.13 7.38
CA VAL A 308 14.21 -23.61 6.06
C VAL A 308 13.70 -25.02 5.84
N GLY A 309 13.83 -25.89 6.84
CA GLY A 309 13.37 -27.27 6.81
C GLY A 309 11.86 -27.41 6.59
N LEU A 310 11.04 -26.56 7.21
CA LEU A 310 9.59 -26.55 6.97
C LEU A 310 9.28 -26.20 5.50
N TRP A 311 9.95 -25.20 4.94
CA TRP A 311 9.72 -24.78 3.56
C TRP A 311 10.29 -25.78 2.54
N GLN A 312 11.37 -26.49 2.87
CA GLN A 312 11.87 -27.63 2.08
C GLN A 312 10.85 -28.77 2.04
N LEU A 313 10.25 -29.12 3.18
CA LEU A 313 9.19 -30.12 3.26
C LEU A 313 8.03 -29.76 2.34
N LEU A 314 7.54 -28.51 2.41
CA LEU A 314 6.47 -28.03 1.55
C LEU A 314 6.86 -28.07 0.06
N GLN A 315 8.06 -27.60 -0.29
CA GLN A 315 8.55 -27.62 -1.66
C GLN A 315 8.61 -29.04 -2.23
N GLN A 316 9.09 -30.01 -1.46
CA GLN A 316 9.15 -31.40 -1.88
C GLN A 316 7.76 -32.05 -1.99
N MET A 317 6.82 -31.67 -1.14
CA MET A 317 5.42 -32.10 -1.27
C MET A 317 4.77 -31.55 -2.54
N THR A 318 5.01 -30.27 -2.87
CA THR A 318 4.55 -29.68 -4.14
C THR A 318 5.23 -30.35 -5.35
N ALA A 319 6.53 -30.65 -5.27
CA ALA A 319 7.25 -31.37 -6.32
C ALA A 319 6.68 -32.79 -6.52
N ALA A 320 6.42 -33.53 -5.43
CA ALA A 320 5.78 -34.84 -5.48
C ALA A 320 4.38 -34.78 -6.11
N HIS A 321 3.61 -33.72 -5.83
CA HIS A 321 2.31 -33.47 -6.42
C HIS A 321 2.40 -33.25 -7.94
N HIS A 322 3.36 -32.44 -8.40
CA HIS A 322 3.57 -32.20 -9.83
C HIS A 322 4.03 -33.47 -10.57
N LEU A 323 4.98 -34.23 -10.00
CA LEU A 323 5.43 -35.50 -10.56
C LEU A 323 4.28 -36.52 -10.66
N ALA A 324 3.41 -36.57 -9.65
CA ALA A 324 2.23 -37.42 -9.67
C ALA A 324 1.23 -37.00 -10.77
N GLY A 325 1.03 -35.70 -10.97
CA GLY A 325 0.18 -35.17 -12.06
C GLY A 325 0.75 -35.42 -13.46
N ALA A 326 2.07 -35.48 -13.59
CA ALA A 326 2.76 -35.81 -14.84
C ALA A 326 2.80 -37.33 -15.14
N GLY A 327 2.47 -38.18 -14.18
CA GLY A 327 2.55 -39.64 -14.30
C GLY A 327 3.92 -40.25 -13.98
N ASP A 328 4.90 -39.43 -13.56
CA ASP A 328 6.25 -39.87 -13.18
C ASP A 328 6.32 -40.47 -11.75
N LEU A 329 5.24 -40.33 -10.99
CA LEU A 329 5.07 -40.86 -9.64
C LEU A 329 3.63 -41.40 -9.48
N PRO A 330 3.38 -42.44 -8.67
CA PRO A 330 2.01 -42.90 -8.45
C PRO A 330 1.11 -41.77 -7.94
N GLU A 331 -0.09 -41.65 -8.51
CA GLU A 331 -1.04 -40.56 -8.23
C GLU A 331 -1.29 -40.35 -6.73
N THR A 332 -1.25 -41.42 -5.92
CA THR A 332 -1.44 -41.33 -4.48
C THR A 332 -0.44 -40.46 -3.74
N PHE A 333 0.76 -40.21 -4.29
CA PHE A 333 1.70 -39.28 -3.68
C PHE A 333 1.24 -37.82 -3.75
N ALA A 334 0.33 -37.47 -4.67
CA ALA A 334 -0.35 -36.17 -4.67
C ALA A 334 -1.14 -35.92 -3.37
N SER A 335 -1.56 -36.99 -2.66
CA SER A 335 -2.36 -36.88 -1.44
C SER A 335 -1.67 -36.11 -0.31
N PHE A 336 -0.33 -36.07 -0.28
CA PHE A 336 0.40 -35.29 0.72
C PHE A 336 0.13 -33.79 0.57
N TRP A 337 0.29 -33.24 -0.64
CA TRP A 337 -0.04 -31.84 -0.90
C TRP A 337 -1.53 -31.57 -0.75
N GLN A 338 -2.39 -32.45 -1.28
CA GLN A 338 -3.85 -32.30 -1.18
C GLN A 338 -4.35 -32.27 0.28
N ALA A 339 -3.69 -32.98 1.20
CA ALA A 339 -4.05 -32.99 2.61
C ALA A 339 -3.55 -31.74 3.37
N VAL A 340 -2.41 -31.18 2.98
CA VAL A 340 -1.76 -30.06 3.69
C VAL A 340 -2.13 -28.70 3.11
N ALA A 341 -2.26 -28.57 1.78
CA ALA A 341 -2.56 -27.30 1.11
C ALA A 341 -3.78 -26.55 1.68
N PRO A 342 -4.92 -27.20 2.00
CA PRO A 342 -6.10 -26.51 2.52
C PRO A 342 -5.91 -25.84 3.89
N ILE A 343 -4.92 -26.30 4.67
CA ILE A 343 -4.66 -25.77 6.02
C ILE A 343 -3.54 -24.73 6.05
N LEU A 344 -2.76 -24.54 4.98
CA LEU A 344 -1.57 -23.66 5.00
C LEU A 344 -1.91 -22.20 5.32
N ARG A 345 -3.01 -21.67 4.78
CA ARG A 345 -3.43 -20.28 5.02
C ARG A 345 -3.81 -19.99 6.48
N THR A 346 -4.18 -21.01 7.25
CA THR A 346 -4.68 -20.86 8.63
C THR A 346 -3.65 -21.24 9.68
N GLN A 347 -2.45 -21.63 9.27
CA GLN A 347 -1.37 -22.05 10.16
C GLN A 347 -0.23 -21.02 10.20
N PRO A 348 0.43 -20.83 11.35
CA PRO A 348 1.53 -19.87 11.48
C PRO A 348 2.82 -20.47 10.89
N ILE A 349 2.91 -20.48 9.57
CA ILE A 349 4.02 -21.08 8.79
C ILE A 349 4.95 -20.04 8.15
N PHE A 350 4.69 -18.76 8.35
CA PHE A 350 5.49 -17.69 7.77
C PHE A 350 6.48 -17.14 8.80
N TYR A 351 7.76 -17.47 8.63
CA TYR A 351 8.82 -17.03 9.53
C TYR A 351 9.40 -15.69 9.08
N THR A 352 9.37 -14.72 9.98
CA THR A 352 9.70 -13.33 9.67
C THR A 352 11.12 -12.95 10.08
N VAL A 353 11.61 -11.80 9.60
CA VAL A 353 12.87 -11.16 10.06
C VAL A 353 12.89 -10.81 11.55
N ASN A 354 11.71 -10.75 12.17
CA ASN A 354 11.53 -10.57 13.61
C ASN A 354 11.64 -11.88 14.38
N GLU A 355 12.02 -12.98 13.71
CA GLU A 355 12.23 -14.31 14.29
C GLU A 355 10.94 -14.92 14.88
N THR A 356 9.78 -14.52 14.33
CA THR A 356 8.46 -14.98 14.74
C THR A 356 7.74 -15.70 13.62
N TRP A 357 6.95 -16.71 14.00
CA TRP A 357 6.02 -17.40 13.12
C TRP A 357 4.68 -16.67 13.07
N THR A 358 4.20 -16.39 11.86
CA THR A 358 2.97 -15.65 11.60
C THR A 358 2.13 -16.33 10.53
N LEU A 359 0.88 -15.90 10.35
CA LEU A 359 0.04 -16.40 9.25
C LEU A 359 0.55 -15.84 7.92
N PRO A 360 0.46 -16.62 6.81
CA PRO A 360 0.86 -16.14 5.48
C PRO A 360 0.26 -14.80 5.06
N LYS A 361 -1.01 -14.52 5.41
CA LYS A 361 -1.70 -13.26 5.08
C LYS A 361 -1.14 -12.03 5.81
N ASP A 362 -0.56 -12.25 6.99
CA ASP A 362 -0.03 -11.18 7.84
C ASP A 362 1.44 -10.88 7.47
N GLY A 363 2.12 -11.84 6.83
CA GLY A 363 3.47 -11.68 6.30
C GLY A 363 3.57 -10.87 5.00
N ARG A 364 4.80 -10.45 4.66
CA ARG A 364 5.12 -9.75 3.41
C ARG A 364 6.34 -10.35 2.72
N LEU A 365 6.23 -10.56 1.41
CA LEU A 365 7.38 -10.96 0.60
C LEU A 365 8.12 -9.73 0.08
N LEU A 366 9.40 -9.67 0.39
CA LEU A 366 10.32 -8.75 -0.25
C LEU A 366 10.70 -9.33 -1.61
N VAL A 367 10.32 -8.66 -2.69
CA VAL A 367 10.68 -9.12 -4.03
C VAL A 367 12.11 -8.67 -4.33
N ARG A 368 12.82 -9.48 -5.13
CA ARG A 368 14.24 -9.33 -5.49
C ARG A 368 14.70 -7.87 -5.57
N GLY A 369 15.77 -7.54 -4.84
CA GLY A 369 16.40 -6.20 -4.87
C GLY A 369 16.61 -5.56 -3.51
N GLY A 370 15.93 -6.05 -2.45
CA GLY A 370 16.19 -5.60 -1.09
C GLY A 370 17.42 -6.28 -0.50
N GLY A 371 18.57 -5.59 -0.49
CA GLY A 371 19.77 -6.06 0.21
C GLY A 371 19.60 -6.10 1.73
N GLU A 372 20.67 -6.46 2.46
CA GLU A 372 20.66 -6.55 3.93
C GLU A 372 20.17 -5.26 4.61
N THR A 373 20.48 -4.09 4.03
CA THR A 373 20.05 -2.78 4.54
C THR A 373 18.53 -2.63 4.51
N ALA A 374 17.85 -3.10 3.46
CA ALA A 374 16.39 -3.05 3.35
C ALA A 374 15.73 -3.98 4.37
N VAL A 375 16.29 -5.18 4.55
CA VAL A 375 15.82 -6.15 5.55
C VAL A 375 15.93 -5.59 6.96
N SER A 376 17.07 -4.96 7.28
CA SER A 376 17.31 -4.33 8.59
C SER A 376 16.32 -3.18 8.85
N LEU A 377 16.09 -2.33 7.85
CA LEU A 377 15.11 -1.25 7.93
C LEU A 377 13.69 -1.78 8.14
N LEU A 378 13.29 -2.82 7.40
CA LEU A 378 11.96 -3.43 7.51
C LEU A 378 11.74 -4.08 8.89
N LYS A 379 12.79 -4.68 9.47
CA LYS A 379 12.80 -5.16 10.86
C LYS A 379 12.59 -4.01 11.84
N GLN A 380 13.29 -2.88 11.65
CA GLN A 380 13.13 -1.68 12.49
C GLN A 380 11.77 -1.01 12.35
N LEU A 381 11.17 -1.05 11.16
CA LEU A 381 9.79 -0.62 10.89
C LEU A 381 8.73 -1.60 11.43
N ASN A 382 9.15 -2.73 12.01
CA ASN A 382 8.28 -3.80 12.50
C ASN A 382 7.33 -4.37 11.43
N ILE A 383 7.77 -4.39 10.16
CA ILE A 383 7.01 -5.00 9.07
C ILE A 383 7.37 -6.49 9.00
N PRO A 384 6.40 -7.41 9.08
CA PRO A 384 6.64 -8.86 9.12
C PRO A 384 7.05 -9.41 7.74
N VAL A 385 8.25 -9.10 7.29
CA VAL A 385 8.78 -9.62 6.02
C VAL A 385 9.45 -10.98 6.19
N ALA A 386 9.46 -11.79 5.12
CA ALA A 386 10.09 -13.11 5.11
C ALA A 386 11.57 -13.03 5.52
N HIS A 387 12.01 -13.97 6.37
CA HIS A 387 13.43 -14.09 6.70
C HIS A 387 14.29 -14.34 5.44
N PRO A 388 15.50 -13.76 5.31
CA PRO A 388 16.33 -13.87 4.10
C PRO A 388 16.61 -15.31 3.65
N ASP A 389 16.81 -16.23 4.60
CA ASP A 389 17.01 -17.67 4.31
C ASP A 389 15.83 -18.32 3.57
N LEU A 390 14.65 -17.68 3.59
CA LEU A 390 13.45 -18.16 2.93
C LEU A 390 13.25 -17.60 1.52
N THR A 391 14.14 -16.72 1.05
CA THR A 391 14.09 -16.13 -0.30
C THR A 391 13.92 -17.17 -1.43
N PRO A 392 14.59 -18.35 -1.40
CA PRO A 392 14.40 -19.38 -2.43
C PRO A 392 12.96 -19.91 -2.55
N TYR A 393 12.15 -19.79 -1.49
CA TYR A 393 10.78 -20.31 -1.44
C TYR A 393 9.72 -19.22 -1.70
N ALA A 394 10.11 -17.99 -2.05
CA ALA A 394 9.18 -16.89 -2.27
C ALA A 394 8.11 -17.18 -3.35
N THR A 395 8.46 -17.95 -4.39
CA THR A 395 7.49 -18.37 -5.42
C THR A 395 6.46 -19.36 -4.86
N LEU A 396 6.89 -20.29 -3.99
CA LEU A 396 6.01 -21.23 -3.32
C LEU A 396 5.03 -20.48 -2.39
N MET A 397 5.53 -19.49 -1.63
CA MET A 397 4.73 -18.65 -0.73
C MET A 397 3.63 -17.86 -1.46
N GLN A 398 3.84 -17.50 -2.72
CA GLN A 398 2.87 -16.78 -3.55
C GLN A 398 1.82 -17.68 -4.20
N GLN A 399 1.99 -19.01 -4.16
CA GLN A 399 0.99 -19.91 -4.72
C GLN A 399 -0.37 -19.69 -4.06
N PRO A 400 -1.50 -19.84 -4.79
CA PRO A 400 -2.82 -19.58 -4.25
C PRO A 400 -3.10 -20.30 -2.94
N GLU A 401 -2.62 -21.52 -2.76
CA GLU A 401 -2.80 -22.33 -1.55
C GLU A 401 -2.20 -21.68 -0.29
N ILE A 402 -1.20 -20.80 -0.44
CA ILE A 402 -0.55 -20.07 0.66
C ILE A 402 -0.94 -18.59 0.63
N GLY A 403 -0.79 -17.94 -0.52
CA GLY A 403 -1.27 -16.58 -0.79
C GLY A 403 -0.57 -15.49 0.02
N THR A 404 0.72 -15.63 0.33
CA THR A 404 1.48 -14.57 1.01
C THR A 404 1.60 -13.34 0.10
N PRO A 405 1.13 -12.16 0.53
CA PRO A 405 1.21 -10.95 -0.27
C PRO A 405 2.64 -10.39 -0.36
N CYS A 406 2.92 -9.66 -1.44
CA CYS A 406 4.16 -8.89 -1.56
C CYS A 406 4.10 -7.61 -0.72
N LEU A 407 5.26 -7.09 -0.31
CA LEU A 407 5.39 -5.77 0.32
C LEU A 407 4.85 -4.67 -0.63
N THR A 408 4.06 -3.75 -0.08
CA THR A 408 3.44 -2.63 -0.81
C THR A 408 3.81 -1.27 -0.20
N ILE A 409 3.53 -0.18 -0.93
CA ILE A 409 3.68 1.19 -0.40
C ILE A 409 2.77 1.42 0.80
N GLN A 410 1.55 0.86 0.79
CA GLN A 410 0.61 0.95 1.92
C GLN A 410 1.27 0.44 3.22
N ASP A 411 1.92 -0.72 3.17
CA ASP A 411 2.60 -1.31 4.34
C ASP A 411 3.67 -0.38 4.92
N ILE A 412 4.44 0.28 4.04
CA ILE A 412 5.46 1.26 4.45
C ILE A 412 4.79 2.48 5.09
N THR A 413 3.75 3.04 4.46
CA THR A 413 3.07 4.23 4.99
C THR A 413 2.36 3.98 6.32
N ASP A 414 1.78 2.78 6.51
CA ASP A 414 1.16 2.41 7.79
C ASP A 414 2.21 2.26 8.90
N ALA A 415 3.39 1.71 8.60
CA ALA A 415 4.49 1.66 9.54
C ALA A 415 5.00 3.07 9.90
N LEU A 416 5.20 3.94 8.91
CA LEU A 416 5.62 5.33 9.13
C LEU A 416 4.60 6.11 9.97
N ARG A 417 3.29 5.86 9.76
CA ARG A 417 2.21 6.44 10.56
C ARG A 417 2.31 6.02 12.02
N HIS A 418 2.59 4.74 12.29
CA HIS A 418 2.78 4.24 13.65
C HIS A 418 3.94 4.96 14.38
N TYR A 419 5.00 5.31 13.64
CA TYR A 419 6.14 6.06 14.16
C TYR A 419 5.96 7.59 14.16
N GLY A 420 4.77 8.10 13.83
CA GLY A 420 4.46 9.53 13.90
C GLY A 420 5.03 10.39 12.76
N LEU A 421 5.49 9.79 11.66
CA LEU A 421 6.08 10.49 10.51
C LEU A 421 5.01 11.05 9.54
N MET A 422 3.86 11.51 10.04
CA MET A 422 2.80 12.11 9.23
C MET A 422 2.81 13.64 9.27
N GLN A 423 3.51 14.22 10.25
CA GLN A 423 3.61 15.65 10.46
C GLN A 423 5.07 16.10 10.26
N PRO A 424 5.28 17.36 9.80
CA PRO A 424 6.62 17.90 9.67
C PRO A 424 7.35 17.89 11.02
N GLN A 425 8.60 17.44 11.03
CA GLN A 425 9.40 17.37 12.25
C GLN A 425 10.90 17.50 11.97
N PRO A 426 11.71 18.02 12.90
CA PRO A 426 13.16 17.99 12.78
C PRO A 426 13.69 16.57 12.63
N LEU A 427 14.74 16.37 11.81
CA LEU A 427 15.38 15.06 11.64
C LEU A 427 15.89 14.49 12.98
N SER A 428 16.27 15.36 13.92
CA SER A 428 16.70 14.97 15.27
C SER A 428 15.59 14.32 16.11
N GLU A 429 14.32 14.59 15.79
CA GLU A 429 13.15 14.06 16.51
C GLU A 429 12.60 12.77 15.87
N ALA A 430 12.96 12.50 14.62
CA ALA A 430 12.57 11.28 13.90
C ALA A 430 12.94 10.00 14.69
N PRO A 431 12.36 8.83 14.36
CA PRO A 431 12.74 7.57 14.99
C PRO A 431 14.25 7.30 14.88
N LEU A 432 14.87 6.72 15.90
CA LEU A 432 16.34 6.55 15.99
C LEU A 432 16.96 5.93 14.73
N PHE A 433 16.25 4.99 14.09
CA PHE A 433 16.69 4.31 12.89
C PHE A 433 16.54 5.11 11.59
N LEU A 434 15.94 6.31 11.63
CA LEU A 434 15.79 7.26 10.51
C LEU A 434 16.42 8.63 10.80
N ARG A 435 17.15 8.81 11.91
CA ARG A 435 17.77 10.10 12.29
C ARG A 435 19.00 10.49 11.46
N SER A 436 19.41 9.67 10.49
CA SER A 436 20.54 9.98 9.60
C SER A 436 20.11 10.04 8.15
N VAL A 437 20.87 10.77 7.35
CA VAL A 437 20.61 10.93 5.91
C VAL A 437 20.77 9.60 5.18
N GLU A 438 21.74 8.78 5.57
CA GLU A 438 21.97 7.45 4.98
C GLU A 438 20.81 6.49 5.25
N ALA A 439 20.18 6.60 6.43
CA ALA A 439 19.01 5.81 6.76
C ALA A 439 17.79 6.22 5.94
N LEU A 440 17.58 7.54 5.76
CA LEU A 440 16.53 8.05 4.87
C LEU A 440 16.76 7.61 3.42
N GLN A 441 18.00 7.66 2.93
CA GLN A 441 18.36 7.15 1.60
C GLN A 441 18.01 5.67 1.43
N SER A 442 18.24 4.85 2.47
CA SER A 442 17.86 3.44 2.46
C SER A 442 16.34 3.24 2.37
N LEU A 443 15.56 4.05 3.09
CA LEU A 443 14.11 4.07 3.00
C LEU A 443 13.63 4.54 1.62
N TRP A 444 14.24 5.60 1.08
CA TRP A 444 13.91 6.12 -0.25
C TRP A 444 14.22 5.12 -1.35
N HIS A 445 15.35 4.40 -1.28
CA HIS A 445 15.67 3.33 -2.22
C HIS A 445 14.65 2.18 -2.17
N LEU A 446 14.19 1.82 -0.98
CA LEU A 446 13.14 0.81 -0.82
C LEU A 446 11.82 1.29 -1.44
N ILE A 447 11.39 2.52 -1.17
CA ILE A 447 10.17 3.11 -1.74
C ILE A 447 10.29 3.21 -3.27
N ASP A 448 11.43 3.68 -3.78
CA ASP A 448 11.68 3.80 -5.22
C ASP A 448 11.60 2.44 -5.91
N ALA A 449 12.19 1.39 -5.31
CA ALA A 449 12.12 0.03 -5.82
C ALA A 449 10.69 -0.53 -5.84
N LEU A 450 9.84 -0.14 -4.89
CA LEU A 450 8.42 -0.51 -4.88
C LEU A 450 7.63 0.26 -5.95
N LEU A 451 7.86 1.57 -6.09
CA LEU A 451 7.21 2.40 -7.10
C LEU A 451 7.58 1.96 -8.53
N ASN A 452 8.84 1.65 -8.80
CA ASN A 452 9.31 1.21 -10.11
C ASN A 452 8.74 -0.16 -10.55
N ARG A 453 8.03 -0.87 -9.68
CA ARG A 453 7.34 -2.13 -9.99
C ARG A 453 5.87 -1.97 -10.34
N ILE A 454 5.32 -0.78 -10.11
CA ILE A 454 3.94 -0.46 -10.47
C ILE A 454 3.93 -0.10 -11.96
N PHE A 455 3.26 -0.92 -12.78
CA PHE A 455 3.20 -0.71 -14.23
C PHE A 455 1.98 0.13 -14.66
N HIS A 456 0.98 0.26 -13.79
CA HIS A 456 -0.25 1.00 -14.07
C HIS A 456 -0.18 2.44 -13.53
N PRO A 457 -0.43 3.47 -14.37
CA PRO A 457 -0.37 4.86 -13.93
C PRO A 457 -1.29 5.19 -12.75
N ARG A 458 -2.53 4.67 -12.75
CA ARG A 458 -3.49 4.88 -11.66
C ARG A 458 -3.01 4.30 -10.32
N GLU A 459 -2.39 3.14 -10.33
CA GLU A 459 -1.83 2.53 -9.12
C GLU A 459 -0.63 3.32 -8.60
N THR A 460 0.15 3.92 -9.50
CA THR A 460 1.28 4.80 -9.14
C THR A 460 0.76 6.07 -8.48
N GLU A 461 -0.28 6.68 -9.04
CA GLU A 461 -0.95 7.85 -8.46
C GLU A 461 -1.50 7.56 -7.06
N MET A 462 -2.23 6.45 -6.89
CA MET A 462 -2.70 6.01 -5.57
C MET A 462 -1.56 5.78 -4.57
N ALA A 463 -0.44 5.20 -5.01
CA ALA A 463 0.73 5.01 -4.15
C ALA A 463 1.39 6.34 -3.75
N LEU A 464 1.46 7.30 -4.68
CA LEU A 464 1.96 8.65 -4.39
C LEU A 464 1.03 9.40 -3.42
N ASP A 465 -0.29 9.27 -3.55
CA ASP A 465 -1.25 9.86 -2.62
C ASP A 465 -1.05 9.37 -1.18
N LEU A 466 -0.75 8.09 -0.99
CA LEU A 466 -0.37 7.57 0.33
C LEU A 466 0.91 8.21 0.84
N LEU A 467 1.92 8.37 -0.02
CA LEU A 467 3.21 8.98 0.35
C LEU A 467 3.10 10.49 0.60
N HIS A 468 2.16 11.20 -0.04
CA HIS A 468 1.86 12.61 0.23
C HIS A 468 1.46 12.86 1.69
N SER A 469 0.89 11.85 2.36
CA SER A 469 0.54 11.95 3.79
C SER A 469 1.73 11.79 4.75
N CYS A 470 2.91 11.44 4.24
CA CYS A 470 4.08 11.11 5.04
C CYS A 470 5.16 12.20 4.96
N ALA A 471 5.72 12.58 6.11
CA ALA A 471 6.90 13.44 6.22
C ALA A 471 8.18 12.64 5.90
N LEU A 472 8.52 12.57 4.62
CA LEU A 472 9.59 11.73 4.07
C LEU A 472 10.72 12.51 3.40
N VAL A 473 10.49 13.77 3.08
CA VAL A 473 11.42 14.59 2.31
C VAL A 473 12.24 15.43 3.25
N LEU A 474 13.57 15.34 3.13
CA LEU A 474 14.48 16.14 3.91
C LEU A 474 14.62 17.53 3.30
N THR A 475 14.42 18.57 4.11
CA THR A 475 14.60 19.97 3.73
C THR A 475 16.03 20.46 4.02
N ASP A 476 16.41 21.57 3.41
CA ASP A 476 17.66 22.31 3.69
C ASP A 476 17.84 22.69 5.17
N ARG A 477 16.73 22.80 5.91
CA ARG A 477 16.66 23.06 7.37
C ARG A 477 16.76 21.81 8.23
N MET A 478 17.08 20.66 7.66
CA MET A 478 17.14 19.37 8.36
C MET A 478 15.79 19.01 9.01
N THR A 479 14.69 19.36 8.37
CA THR A 479 13.34 18.92 8.75
C THR A 479 12.82 17.90 7.74
N LEU A 480 12.07 16.92 8.23
CA LEU A 480 11.29 16.01 7.39
C LEU A 480 9.93 16.64 7.14
N ASP A 481 9.52 16.71 5.88
CA ASP A 481 8.21 17.20 5.46
C ASP A 481 7.65 16.35 4.30
N ARG A 482 6.42 16.66 3.90
CA ARG A 482 5.65 15.95 2.90
C ARG A 482 6.09 16.31 1.47
N LEU A 483 5.88 15.38 0.54
CA LEU A 483 6.22 15.55 -0.88
C LEU A 483 5.61 16.82 -1.49
N ASP A 484 4.37 17.15 -1.13
CA ASP A 484 3.57 18.26 -1.66
C ASP A 484 3.90 19.62 -1.04
N ARG A 485 4.81 19.66 -0.06
CA ARG A 485 5.20 20.90 0.65
C ARG A 485 6.66 21.28 0.44
N VAL A 486 7.44 20.41 -0.20
CA VAL A 486 8.87 20.62 -0.44
C VAL A 486 9.11 20.84 -1.93
N TYR A 487 9.90 21.86 -2.24
CA TYR A 487 10.12 22.27 -3.62
C TYR A 487 11.60 22.34 -4.00
N TYR A 488 11.87 22.12 -5.29
CA TYR A 488 13.11 22.61 -5.90
C TYR A 488 13.00 24.12 -6.14
N GLY A 489 14.03 24.87 -5.75
CA GLY A 489 14.08 26.32 -5.93
C GLY A 489 15.41 26.78 -6.49
N LYS A 490 15.38 27.79 -7.35
CA LYS A 490 16.57 28.55 -7.73
C LYS A 490 16.95 29.52 -6.59
N PRO A 491 18.21 29.97 -6.49
CA PRO A 491 18.67 30.83 -5.39
C PRO A 491 17.90 32.15 -5.23
N ASP A 492 17.40 32.72 -6.33
CA ASP A 492 16.57 33.92 -6.34
C ASP A 492 15.19 33.68 -5.70
N ALA A 493 14.51 32.59 -6.05
CA ALA A 493 13.26 32.19 -5.40
C ALA A 493 13.46 31.85 -3.92
N GLN A 494 14.56 31.16 -3.57
CA GLN A 494 14.91 30.83 -2.18
C GLN A 494 15.13 32.08 -1.32
N ALA A 495 15.74 33.13 -1.88
CA ALA A 495 15.96 34.38 -1.19
C ALA A 495 14.66 35.18 -0.98
N LEU A 496 13.73 35.12 -1.94
CA LEU A 496 12.44 35.82 -1.88
C LEU A 496 11.43 35.15 -0.95
N PHE A 497 11.45 33.81 -0.88
CA PHE A 497 10.50 33.02 -0.10
C PHE A 497 11.23 32.13 0.93
N PRO A 498 11.86 32.74 1.96
CA PRO A 498 12.61 31.97 2.95
C PRO A 498 11.70 31.03 3.75
N GLU A 499 10.42 31.31 3.92
CA GLU A 499 9.47 30.45 4.63
C GLU A 499 9.13 29.14 3.91
N VAL A 500 9.39 29.04 2.60
CA VAL A 500 9.17 27.83 1.82
C VAL A 500 10.16 26.74 2.23
N HIS A 501 9.70 25.50 2.24
CA HIS A 501 10.54 24.35 2.58
C HIS A 501 11.28 23.87 1.34
N TRP A 502 12.58 24.16 1.27
CA TRP A 502 13.43 23.80 0.14
C TRP A 502 14.03 22.42 0.34
N VAL A 503 14.17 21.67 -0.74
CA VAL A 503 14.74 20.32 -0.72
C VAL A 503 16.24 20.33 -0.32
N HIS A 504 16.64 19.38 0.52
CA HIS A 504 18.04 19.18 0.89
C HIS A 504 18.88 18.62 -0.27
N THR A 505 20.15 19.01 -0.36
CA THR A 505 21.09 18.56 -1.42
C THR A 505 21.35 17.05 -1.44
N ALA A 506 21.06 16.35 -0.34
CA ALA A 506 21.18 14.90 -0.23
C ALA A 506 20.05 14.12 -0.93
N VAL A 507 18.96 14.80 -1.33
CA VAL A 507 17.85 14.21 -2.07
C VAL A 507 18.24 14.12 -3.55
N SER A 508 18.27 12.90 -4.09
CA SER A 508 18.50 12.65 -5.51
C SER A 508 17.36 13.18 -6.37
N THR A 509 17.67 13.83 -7.50
CA THR A 509 16.69 14.34 -8.46
C THR A 509 16.09 13.27 -9.37
N THR A 510 16.72 12.09 -9.47
CA THR A 510 16.33 11.04 -10.42
C THR A 510 15.55 9.89 -9.79
N THR A 511 15.57 9.78 -8.47
CA THR A 511 14.88 8.73 -7.71
C THR A 511 13.90 9.34 -6.72
N PHE A 512 13.06 8.54 -6.09
CA PHE A 512 12.27 8.98 -4.95
C PHE A 512 13.18 9.57 -3.84
N PRO A 513 12.75 10.65 -3.14
CA PRO A 513 11.54 11.43 -3.39
C PRO A 513 11.70 12.48 -4.51
N GLY A 514 12.93 12.87 -4.85
CA GLY A 514 13.18 14.05 -5.70
C GLY A 514 12.56 14.00 -7.10
N ARG A 515 12.49 12.83 -7.74
CA ARG A 515 11.81 12.65 -9.04
C ARG A 515 10.36 13.15 -9.04
N TYR A 516 9.71 13.17 -7.89
CA TYR A 516 8.30 13.51 -7.72
C TYR A 516 8.07 14.87 -7.06
N LEU A 517 9.14 15.60 -6.71
CA LEU A 517 9.01 16.96 -6.17
C LEU A 517 8.76 17.95 -7.31
N GLN A 518 7.96 18.96 -7.01
CA GLN A 518 7.69 20.05 -7.94
C GLN A 518 8.78 21.11 -7.86
N SER A 519 8.97 21.84 -8.95
CA SER A 519 9.75 23.08 -8.92
C SER A 519 8.86 24.22 -8.42
N PHE A 520 9.41 25.11 -7.59
CA PHE A 520 8.71 26.29 -7.11
C PHE A 520 8.66 27.34 -8.22
N GLY A 521 7.47 27.56 -8.78
CA GLY A 521 7.20 28.53 -9.82
C GLY A 521 6.36 29.71 -9.33
N VAL A 522 5.95 30.55 -10.28
CA VAL A 522 5.09 31.70 -10.04
C VAL A 522 3.72 31.27 -9.48
N ARG A 523 3.18 30.14 -9.94
CA ARG A 523 1.93 29.58 -9.39
C ARG A 523 1.99 29.39 -7.88
N GLN A 524 2.99 28.66 -7.38
CA GLN A 524 3.13 28.41 -5.95
C GLN A 524 3.39 29.69 -5.17
N ALA A 525 4.19 30.61 -5.71
CA ALA A 525 4.42 31.92 -5.11
C ALA A 525 3.13 32.74 -4.96
N VAL A 526 2.31 32.79 -6.02
CA VAL A 526 1.04 33.51 -6.02
C VAL A 526 0.05 32.91 -5.02
N ASP A 527 -0.06 31.58 -4.97
CA ASP A 527 -0.95 30.91 -4.03
C ASP A 527 -0.51 31.18 -2.58
N LEU A 528 0.79 31.10 -2.29
CA LEU A 528 1.36 31.43 -0.97
C LEU A 528 1.06 32.89 -0.55
N LEU A 529 1.25 33.83 -1.47
CA LEU A 529 0.98 35.26 -1.21
C LEU A 529 -0.52 35.53 -1.05
N ALA A 530 -1.38 34.84 -1.81
CA ALA A 530 -2.83 34.98 -1.73
C ALA A 530 -3.40 34.43 -0.40
N GLU A 531 -2.82 33.35 0.12
CA GLU A 531 -3.21 32.77 1.42
C GLU A 531 -2.67 33.57 2.61
N THR A 532 -1.68 34.43 2.39
CA THR A 532 -1.09 35.25 3.46
C THR A 532 -2.01 36.44 3.79
N PRO A 533 -2.44 36.62 5.05
CA PRO A 533 -3.26 37.76 5.45
C PRO A 533 -2.57 39.10 5.15
N ILE A 534 -3.35 40.09 4.68
CA ILE A 534 -2.83 41.40 4.27
C ILE A 534 -1.99 42.07 5.36
N ASP A 535 -2.42 42.00 6.63
CA ASP A 535 -1.68 42.59 7.76
C ASP A 535 -0.25 42.04 7.89
N ARG A 536 -0.06 40.75 7.59
CA ARG A 536 1.27 40.10 7.60
C ARG A 536 2.12 40.49 6.40
N LEU A 537 1.50 40.66 5.22
CA LEU A 537 2.19 41.16 4.03
C LEU A 537 2.68 42.59 4.26
N GLU A 538 1.83 43.45 4.83
CA GLU A 538 2.20 44.82 5.17
C GLU A 538 3.30 44.88 6.24
N GLU A 539 3.22 44.05 7.27
CA GLU A 539 4.27 43.95 8.28
C GLU A 539 5.60 43.48 7.66
N ALA A 540 5.58 42.44 6.83
CA ALA A 540 6.77 41.92 6.15
C ALA A 540 7.39 42.97 5.23
N TRP A 541 6.57 43.73 4.50
CA TRP A 541 7.01 44.83 3.66
C TRP A 541 7.65 45.97 4.48
N ARG A 542 6.98 46.45 5.54
CA ARG A 542 7.51 47.52 6.41
C ARG A 542 8.81 47.12 7.10
N MET A 543 8.97 45.84 7.43
CA MET A 543 10.19 45.28 8.04
C MET A 543 11.28 44.93 7.02
N GLY A 544 11.07 45.16 5.72
CA GLY A 544 12.03 44.84 4.66
C GLY A 544 12.23 43.36 4.40
N ARG A 545 11.35 42.49 4.88
CA ARG A 545 11.36 41.04 4.63
C ARG A 545 10.70 40.69 3.28
N LEU A 546 9.77 41.52 2.83
CA LEU A 546 9.16 41.43 1.50
C LEU A 546 9.74 42.51 0.58
N ASP A 547 10.72 42.12 -0.25
CA ASP A 547 11.35 43.00 -1.25
C ASP A 547 10.51 43.02 -2.54
N LEU A 548 9.60 43.99 -2.62
CA LEU A 548 8.71 44.16 -3.78
C LEU A 548 9.47 44.41 -5.10
N PRO A 549 10.49 45.30 -5.17
CA PRO A 549 11.33 45.42 -6.36
C PRO A 549 11.97 44.11 -6.84
N ALA A 550 12.47 43.28 -5.93
CA ALA A 550 13.05 41.99 -6.27
C ALA A 550 11.98 40.97 -6.68
N LEU A 551 10.82 40.95 -6.00
CA LEU A 551 9.70 40.08 -6.34
C LEU A 551 9.15 40.36 -7.75
N PHE A 552 8.93 41.64 -8.10
CA PHE A 552 8.46 42.01 -9.44
C PHE A 552 9.50 41.77 -10.53
N ARG A 553 10.80 41.88 -10.21
CA ARG A 553 11.88 41.46 -11.11
C ARG A 553 11.85 39.95 -11.35
N TRP A 554 11.57 39.18 -10.31
CA TRP A 554 11.47 37.73 -10.43
C TRP A 554 10.24 37.34 -11.27
N PHE A 555 9.07 37.95 -11.05
CA PHE A 555 7.91 37.74 -11.93
C PHE A 555 8.22 38.09 -13.40
N GLU A 556 8.90 39.22 -13.65
CA GLU A 556 9.35 39.60 -14.99
C GLU A 556 10.32 38.58 -15.61
N SER A 557 11.13 37.88 -14.80
CA SER A 557 12.01 36.81 -15.31
C SER A 557 11.26 35.51 -15.67
N GLN A 558 10.01 35.35 -15.20
CA GLN A 558 9.18 34.16 -15.39
C GLN A 558 7.99 34.41 -16.34
N GLN A 559 8.13 35.33 -17.31
CA GLN A 559 7.07 35.70 -18.24
C GLN A 559 6.48 34.51 -19.04
N ILE A 560 7.27 33.48 -19.35
CA ILE A 560 6.78 32.29 -20.05
C ILE A 560 5.74 31.56 -19.20
N GLU A 561 6.04 31.35 -17.90
CA GLU A 561 5.10 30.70 -16.99
C GLU A 561 3.80 31.52 -16.87
N ILE A 562 3.93 32.84 -16.71
CA ILE A 562 2.81 33.76 -16.47
C ILE A 562 1.88 33.91 -17.68
N PHE A 563 2.44 34.00 -18.89
CA PHE A 563 1.66 34.37 -20.08
C PHE A 563 1.43 33.21 -21.05
N ALA A 564 2.33 32.23 -21.11
CA ALA A 564 2.22 31.11 -22.04
C ALA A 564 1.69 29.83 -21.35
N ASP A 565 2.27 29.45 -20.20
CA ASP A 565 1.96 28.17 -19.57
C ASP A 565 0.66 28.23 -18.73
N ASP A 566 0.46 29.29 -17.94
CA ASP A 566 -0.74 29.47 -17.11
C ASP A 566 -1.26 30.93 -17.16
N PRO A 567 -2.07 31.28 -18.18
CA PRO A 567 -2.60 32.64 -18.34
C PRO A 567 -3.47 33.14 -17.18
N ALA A 568 -3.95 32.25 -16.29
CA ALA A 568 -4.70 32.67 -15.11
C ALA A 568 -3.79 33.37 -14.08
N LEU A 569 -2.48 33.13 -14.13
CA LEU A 569 -1.50 33.80 -13.27
C LEU A 569 -1.51 35.31 -13.45
N GLN A 570 -1.66 35.80 -14.68
CA GLN A 570 -1.76 37.24 -14.95
C GLN A 570 -2.86 37.89 -14.10
N GLN A 571 -4.06 37.31 -14.10
CA GLN A 571 -5.17 37.84 -13.30
C GLN A 571 -4.96 37.61 -11.79
N ALA A 572 -4.35 36.50 -11.40
CA ALA A 572 -4.09 36.20 -10.00
C ALA A 572 -3.08 37.18 -9.39
N ILE A 573 -1.95 37.43 -10.07
CA ILE A 573 -0.95 38.43 -9.67
C ILE A 573 -1.60 39.81 -9.51
N ARG A 574 -2.50 40.20 -10.42
CA ARG A 574 -3.19 41.50 -10.33
C ARG A 574 -4.05 41.66 -9.08
N ARG A 575 -4.59 40.57 -8.55
CA ARG A 575 -5.46 40.58 -7.37
C ARG A 575 -4.69 40.59 -6.07
N LEU A 576 -3.38 40.29 -6.08
CA LEU A 576 -2.57 40.29 -4.88
C LEU A 576 -2.34 41.73 -4.38
N PRO A 577 -2.55 42.01 -3.08
CA PRO A 577 -2.27 43.31 -2.49
C PRO A 577 -0.76 43.49 -2.28
N LEU A 578 -0.03 43.81 -3.36
CA LEU A 578 1.43 43.91 -3.36
C LEU A 578 1.94 45.31 -3.73
N VAL A 579 1.06 46.24 -4.11
CA VAL A 579 1.50 47.55 -4.61
C VAL A 579 1.39 48.59 -3.50
N PRO A 580 2.49 49.28 -3.15
CA PRO A 580 2.47 50.28 -2.10
C PRO A 580 1.81 51.56 -2.61
N VAL A 581 0.72 51.96 -1.96
CA VAL A 581 0.01 53.22 -2.24
C VAL A 581 -0.33 53.88 -0.90
N ASN A 582 0.18 55.09 -0.67
CA ASN A 582 -0.06 55.88 0.55
C ASN A 582 0.19 55.13 1.89
N GLY A 583 1.14 54.18 1.91
CA GLY A 583 1.51 53.44 3.12
C GLY A 583 0.75 52.13 3.38
N GLU A 584 -0.16 51.76 2.46
CA GLU A 584 -0.92 50.51 2.43
C GLU A 584 -0.56 49.69 1.18
N LEU A 585 -0.78 48.37 1.24
CA LEU A 585 -0.64 47.52 0.06
C LEU A 585 -1.98 47.34 -0.65
N ARG A 586 -2.03 47.61 -1.96
CA ARG A 586 -3.24 47.50 -2.79
C ARG A 586 -3.05 46.56 -3.98
N PRO A 587 -4.13 45.93 -4.48
CA PRO A 587 -4.07 45.12 -5.70
C PRO A 587 -3.82 45.95 -6.94
N LEU A 588 -2.99 45.45 -7.87
CA LEU A 588 -2.82 46.05 -9.20
C LEU A 588 -4.15 46.15 -9.99
N ALA A 589 -5.12 45.30 -9.68
CA ALA A 589 -6.45 45.33 -10.30
C ALA A 589 -7.19 46.65 -10.05
N ASP A 590 -6.88 47.35 -8.95
CA ASP A 590 -7.55 48.58 -8.54
C ASP A 590 -6.73 49.85 -8.86
N LEU A 591 -5.57 49.69 -9.49
CA LEU A 591 -4.59 50.76 -9.73
C LEU A 591 -4.36 51.00 -11.21
N TYR A 592 -3.83 52.18 -11.52
CA TYR A 592 -3.51 52.64 -12.86
C TYR A 592 -2.04 53.03 -12.98
N LEU A 593 -1.47 52.84 -14.15
CA LEU A 593 -0.15 53.40 -14.46
C LEU A 593 -0.25 54.92 -14.61
N PRO A 594 0.78 55.68 -14.17
CA PRO A 594 0.89 57.10 -14.48
C PRO A 594 0.88 57.30 -16.01
N GLY A 595 -0.08 58.07 -16.51
CA GLY A 595 -0.27 58.32 -17.94
C GLY A 595 -0.35 59.81 -18.27
N GLY A 596 -0.83 60.14 -19.47
CA GLY A 596 -0.97 61.53 -19.95
C GLY A 596 -2.10 62.35 -19.30
N PHE A 597 -2.81 61.79 -18.31
CA PHE A 597 -3.91 62.44 -17.61
C PHE A 597 -3.59 62.54 -16.11
N ASP A 598 -3.66 63.77 -15.59
CA ASP A 598 -3.48 64.06 -14.16
C ASP A 598 -4.85 64.08 -13.45
N ASP A 599 -4.97 63.32 -12.37
CA ASP A 599 -6.21 63.23 -11.59
C ASP A 599 -6.30 64.44 -10.63
N PRO A 600 -7.21 65.40 -10.88
CA PRO A 600 -7.29 66.64 -10.10
C PRO A 600 -7.76 66.41 -8.66
N LEU A 601 -8.39 65.27 -8.38
CA LEU A 601 -8.92 64.90 -7.07
C LEU A 601 -8.04 63.86 -6.35
N ARG A 602 -7.00 63.33 -7.01
CA ARG A 602 -6.10 62.27 -6.49
C ARG A 602 -6.85 61.05 -5.93
N LEU A 603 -7.93 60.67 -6.61
CA LEU A 603 -8.82 59.56 -6.24
C LEU A 603 -8.37 58.23 -6.85
N ALA A 604 -7.85 58.28 -8.07
CA ALA A 604 -7.30 57.13 -8.76
C ALA A 604 -6.03 56.70 -8.04
N GLY A 605 -5.98 55.43 -7.65
CA GLY A 605 -4.75 54.83 -7.15
C GLY A 605 -3.75 54.72 -8.30
N LEU A 606 -2.67 55.49 -8.24
CA LEU A 606 -1.56 55.40 -9.19
C LEU A 606 -0.50 54.44 -8.66
N VAL A 607 0.03 53.61 -9.55
CA VAL A 607 1.17 52.74 -9.26
C VAL A 607 2.43 53.60 -9.20
N ASP A 608 3.14 53.54 -8.07
CA ASP A 608 4.52 54.01 -8.00
C ASP A 608 5.43 52.97 -8.68
N VAL A 609 5.76 53.24 -9.95
CA VAL A 609 6.56 52.33 -10.79
C VAL A 609 7.99 52.17 -10.24
N ASP A 610 8.54 53.20 -9.61
CA ASP A 610 9.88 53.17 -9.03
C ASP A 610 9.90 52.32 -7.76
N ALA A 611 8.84 52.38 -6.95
CA ALA A 611 8.67 51.51 -5.78
C ALA A 611 8.59 50.01 -6.14
N LEU A 612 8.20 49.67 -7.38
CA LEU A 612 8.22 48.30 -7.92
C LEU A 612 9.50 47.98 -8.73
N GLY A 613 10.48 48.89 -8.71
CA GLY A 613 11.80 48.73 -9.32
C GLY A 613 11.87 49.02 -10.83
N GLY A 614 10.98 49.89 -11.34
CA GLY A 614 11.15 50.54 -12.64
C GLY A 614 10.79 49.70 -13.87
N ARG A 615 9.61 49.06 -13.88
CA ARG A 615 9.20 48.08 -14.93
C ARG A 615 7.84 48.38 -15.58
N PRO A 616 7.66 49.54 -16.24
CA PRO A 616 6.36 49.94 -16.78
C PRO A 616 5.84 48.97 -17.86
N GLN A 617 6.72 48.45 -18.71
CA GLN A 617 6.33 47.52 -19.78
C GLN A 617 5.74 46.22 -19.21
N PHE A 618 6.39 45.63 -18.20
CA PHE A 618 5.89 44.41 -17.59
C PHE A 618 4.53 44.61 -16.89
N LEU A 619 4.33 45.76 -16.24
CA LEU A 619 3.03 46.11 -15.66
C LEU A 619 1.95 46.28 -16.74
N HIS A 620 2.30 46.85 -17.89
CA HIS A 620 1.41 46.93 -19.05
C HIS A 620 1.07 45.53 -19.59
N ASP A 621 2.06 44.65 -19.71
CA ASP A 621 1.87 43.26 -20.15
C ASP A 621 0.99 42.47 -19.15
N LEU A 622 1.11 42.75 -17.85
CA LEU A 622 0.20 42.25 -16.83
C LEU A 622 -1.23 42.80 -16.97
N GLY A 623 -1.47 43.80 -17.81
CA GLY A 623 -2.79 44.35 -18.12
C GLY A 623 -3.20 45.50 -17.21
N VAL A 624 -2.24 46.17 -16.56
CA VAL A 624 -2.46 47.43 -15.84
C VAL A 624 -2.60 48.54 -16.89
N ARG A 625 -3.72 49.26 -16.83
CA ARG A 625 -4.02 50.32 -17.81
C ARG A 625 -3.44 51.64 -17.32
N GLU A 626 -3.06 52.49 -18.26
CA GLU A 626 -2.81 53.90 -17.96
C GLU A 626 -4.11 54.59 -17.56
N LEU A 627 -4.03 55.56 -16.65
CA LEU A 627 -5.20 56.35 -16.31
C LEU A 627 -5.55 57.26 -17.49
N GLU A 628 -6.68 56.98 -18.14
CA GLU A 628 -7.26 57.82 -19.19
C GLU A 628 -8.43 58.63 -18.65
N PHE A 629 -8.68 59.80 -19.25
CA PHE A 629 -9.79 60.69 -18.88
C PHE A 629 -11.15 60.00 -18.93
N THR A 630 -11.44 59.25 -19.99
CA THR A 630 -12.70 58.51 -20.15
C THR A 630 -12.90 57.50 -19.01
N THR A 631 -11.87 56.69 -18.71
CA THR A 631 -11.91 55.70 -17.62
C THR A 631 -12.13 56.34 -16.26
N TYR A 632 -11.47 57.48 -16.01
CA TYR A 632 -11.64 58.27 -14.79
C TYR A 632 -13.09 58.75 -14.61
N VAL A 633 -13.69 59.31 -15.66
CA VAL A 633 -15.04 59.87 -15.62
C VAL A 633 -16.12 58.79 -15.51
N HIS A 634 -15.93 57.62 -16.14
CA HIS A 634 -16.88 56.50 -16.03
C HIS A 634 -16.84 55.80 -14.66
N SER A 635 -15.66 55.63 -14.08
CA SER A 635 -15.46 54.70 -12.96
C SER A 635 -15.15 55.39 -11.64
N GLN A 636 -14.20 56.34 -11.64
CA GLN A 636 -13.66 56.93 -10.42
C GLN A 636 -14.50 58.11 -9.94
N LEU A 637 -14.88 58.99 -10.86
CA LEU A 637 -15.62 60.20 -10.54
C LEU A 637 -16.99 59.94 -9.88
N PRO A 638 -17.85 59.02 -10.39
CA PRO A 638 -19.16 58.77 -9.81
C PRO A 638 -19.06 58.16 -8.40
N ARG A 639 -18.07 57.28 -8.20
CA ARG A 639 -17.80 56.69 -6.88
C ARG A 639 -17.38 57.75 -5.88
N ALA A 640 -16.44 58.61 -6.23
CA ALA A 640 -15.93 59.61 -5.32
C ALA A 640 -16.99 60.62 -4.88
N LEU A 641 -17.86 61.07 -5.79
CA LEU A 641 -18.96 61.97 -5.44
C LEU A 641 -20.05 61.31 -4.59
N ALA A 642 -20.24 60.00 -4.73
CA ALA A 642 -21.15 59.23 -3.89
C ALA A 642 -20.61 59.02 -2.45
N TYR A 643 -19.30 58.78 -2.30
CA TYR A 643 -18.68 58.52 -0.99
C TYR A 643 -18.14 59.77 -0.28
N HIS A 644 -17.86 60.85 -1.01
CA HIS A 644 -17.35 62.12 -0.49
C HIS A 644 -18.24 63.31 -0.94
N PRO A 645 -19.42 63.48 -0.33
CA PRO A 645 -20.33 64.57 -0.65
C PRO A 645 -19.79 65.96 -0.23
N ASP A 646 -18.77 66.02 0.63
CA ASP A 646 -18.16 67.25 1.16
C ASP A 646 -16.89 67.70 0.41
N LEU A 647 -16.74 67.29 -0.85
CA LEU A 647 -15.60 67.74 -1.68
C LEU A 647 -15.53 69.28 -1.72
N PRO A 648 -14.34 69.89 -1.51
CA PRO A 648 -14.17 71.33 -1.52
C PRO A 648 -14.70 71.95 -2.81
N SER A 649 -15.36 73.11 -2.69
CA SER A 649 -15.95 73.83 -3.84
C SER A 649 -14.93 74.06 -4.97
N ASP A 650 -13.70 74.48 -4.63
CA ASP A 650 -12.61 74.69 -5.60
C ASP A 650 -12.26 73.42 -6.39
N ALA A 651 -12.31 72.25 -5.74
CA ALA A 651 -12.00 70.97 -6.37
C ALA A 651 -13.09 70.56 -7.36
N ARG A 652 -14.36 70.84 -7.04
CA ARG A 652 -15.49 70.61 -7.94
C ARG A 652 -15.52 71.56 -9.13
N HIS A 653 -15.14 72.82 -8.94
CA HIS A 653 -15.00 73.77 -10.04
C HIS A 653 -13.90 73.32 -11.02
N ARG A 654 -12.72 72.93 -10.53
CA ARG A 654 -11.66 72.36 -11.39
C ARG A 654 -12.10 71.11 -12.14
N LEU A 655 -12.93 70.27 -11.51
CA LEU A 655 -13.51 69.11 -12.16
C LEU A 655 -14.50 69.50 -13.27
N LEU A 656 -15.36 70.50 -13.04
CA LEU A 656 -16.28 71.01 -14.05
C LEU A 656 -15.53 71.61 -15.25
N ASP A 657 -14.47 72.38 -14.98
CA ASP A 657 -13.61 72.93 -16.02
C ASP A 657 -12.98 71.82 -16.85
N LEU A 658 -12.46 70.76 -16.20
CA LEU A 658 -11.90 69.60 -16.88
C LEU A 658 -12.95 68.86 -17.75
N LEU A 659 -14.15 68.63 -17.23
CA LEU A 659 -15.25 68.00 -17.97
C LEU A 659 -15.70 68.86 -19.16
N ALA A 660 -15.69 70.18 -19.00
CA ALA A 660 -16.06 71.14 -20.03
C ALA A 660 -15.02 71.23 -21.15
N GLU A 661 -13.73 71.29 -20.80
CA GLU A 661 -12.62 71.33 -21.76
C GLU A 661 -12.57 70.07 -22.63
N ARG A 662 -12.82 68.90 -22.02
CA ARG A 662 -12.80 67.60 -22.70
C ARG A 662 -14.18 67.05 -23.05
N LEU A 663 -15.20 67.91 -23.08
CA LEU A 663 -16.59 67.51 -23.40
C LEU A 663 -16.68 66.81 -24.77
N GLY A 664 -15.83 67.20 -25.72
CA GLY A 664 -15.78 66.59 -27.06
C GLY A 664 -15.50 65.08 -27.05
N GLU A 665 -14.87 64.54 -26.01
CA GLU A 665 -14.53 63.11 -25.90
C GLU A 665 -15.66 62.26 -25.30
N ILE A 666 -16.60 62.89 -24.59
CA ILE A 666 -17.68 62.20 -23.87
C ILE A 666 -19.09 62.57 -24.36
N ARG A 667 -19.23 63.60 -25.20
CA ARG A 667 -20.53 64.16 -25.61
C ARG A 667 -21.47 63.15 -26.30
N ASP A 668 -20.90 62.14 -26.95
CA ASP A 668 -21.63 61.13 -27.73
C ASP A 668 -22.02 59.91 -26.87
N ASP A 669 -21.68 59.89 -25.56
CA ASP A 669 -22.02 58.83 -24.61
C ASP A 669 -23.26 59.19 -23.77
N GLU A 670 -24.43 58.73 -24.24
CA GLU A 670 -25.71 58.95 -23.57
C GLU A 670 -25.81 58.27 -22.19
N ALA A 671 -25.13 57.13 -22.00
CA ALA A 671 -25.17 56.40 -20.73
C ALA A 671 -24.37 57.15 -19.65
N LEU A 672 -23.21 57.67 -20.02
CA LEU A 672 -22.40 58.50 -19.15
C LEU A 672 -23.09 59.83 -18.85
N GLN A 673 -23.73 60.46 -19.84
CA GLN A 673 -24.51 61.68 -19.65
C GLN A 673 -25.58 61.48 -18.56
N ALA A 674 -26.38 60.42 -18.66
CA ALA A 674 -27.42 60.12 -17.68
C ALA A 674 -26.85 59.82 -16.28
N GLN A 675 -25.66 59.20 -16.21
CA GLN A 675 -24.98 58.92 -14.95
C GLN A 675 -24.46 60.20 -14.29
N LEU A 676 -23.78 61.07 -15.05
CA LEU A 676 -23.23 62.33 -14.54
C LEU A 676 -24.31 63.35 -14.19
N ALA A 677 -25.40 63.40 -14.97
CA ALA A 677 -26.52 64.32 -14.71
C ALA A 677 -27.13 64.15 -13.31
N ARG A 678 -27.11 62.93 -12.77
CA ARG A 678 -27.63 62.59 -11.44
C ARG A 678 -26.67 62.91 -10.30
N LEU A 679 -25.41 63.23 -10.60
CA LEU A 679 -24.43 63.57 -9.59
C LEU A 679 -24.53 65.04 -9.23
N PRO A 680 -24.22 65.43 -7.97
CA PRO A 680 -24.22 66.83 -7.54
C PRO A 680 -23.03 67.60 -8.14
N LEU A 681 -23.13 67.90 -9.45
CA LEU A 681 -22.07 68.54 -10.23
C LEU A 681 -22.35 70.01 -10.50
N ILE A 682 -23.61 70.45 -10.50
CA ILE A 682 -23.94 71.84 -10.90
C ILE A 682 -23.87 72.75 -9.68
N ALA A 683 -22.97 73.73 -9.71
CA ALA A 683 -22.88 74.78 -8.69
C ALA A 683 -24.12 75.67 -8.75
N THR A 684 -24.81 75.84 -7.62
CA THR A 684 -26.02 76.65 -7.50
C THR A 684 -25.76 77.91 -6.68
N MET A 685 -26.53 78.96 -6.94
CA MET A 685 -26.33 80.28 -6.31
C MET A 685 -26.44 80.32 -4.77
N ASP A 686 -27.00 79.27 -4.17
CA ASP A 686 -27.05 79.06 -2.72
C ASP A 686 -25.75 78.47 -2.15
N GLY A 687 -24.72 78.30 -2.99
CA GLY A 687 -23.40 77.75 -2.63
C GLY A 687 -23.34 76.22 -2.57
N ALA A 688 -24.44 75.53 -2.89
CA ALA A 688 -24.50 74.07 -2.94
C ALA A 688 -24.17 73.54 -4.35
N PHE A 689 -24.00 72.23 -4.45
CA PHE A 689 -23.91 71.54 -5.73
C PHE A 689 -25.04 70.53 -5.84
N ARG A 690 -25.72 70.49 -6.98
CA ARG A 690 -26.94 69.70 -7.17
C ARG A 690 -26.95 68.95 -8.50
N PRO A 691 -27.74 67.87 -8.62
CA PRO A 691 -27.99 67.18 -9.88
C PRO A 691 -28.49 68.15 -10.96
N ALA A 692 -28.14 67.90 -12.21
CA ALA A 692 -28.46 68.80 -13.31
C ALA A 692 -29.97 68.94 -13.54
N ASP A 693 -30.73 67.87 -13.31
CA ASP A 693 -32.18 67.87 -13.42
C ASP A 693 -32.90 68.61 -12.28
N GLU A 694 -32.21 69.01 -11.20
CA GLU A 694 -32.78 69.80 -10.11
C GLU A 694 -32.50 71.30 -10.24
N VAL A 695 -31.74 71.70 -11.26
CA VAL A 695 -31.19 73.06 -11.39
C VAL A 695 -31.68 73.74 -12.66
N TYR A 696 -32.02 75.03 -12.54
CA TYR A 696 -32.39 75.90 -13.64
C TYR A 696 -31.25 76.78 -14.11
N ALA A 697 -31.15 76.96 -15.43
CA ALA A 697 -30.11 77.77 -16.06
C ALA A 697 -30.30 79.29 -15.87
N SER A 698 -31.52 79.77 -15.61
CA SER A 698 -31.84 81.20 -15.49
C SER A 698 -32.60 81.52 -14.21
N ARG A 699 -32.31 82.70 -13.65
CA ARG A 699 -33.02 83.30 -12.51
C ARG A 699 -34.46 83.69 -12.84
N ASP A 700 -34.81 83.81 -14.12
CA ASP A 700 -36.17 84.17 -14.56
C ASP A 700 -37.22 83.17 -14.04
N VAL A 701 -36.81 81.93 -13.79
CA VAL A 701 -37.67 80.88 -13.25
C VAL A 701 -38.11 81.17 -11.81
N LEU A 702 -37.31 81.89 -11.01
CA LEU A 702 -37.66 82.26 -9.63
C LEU A 702 -38.88 83.17 -9.57
N ALA A 703 -39.10 84.01 -10.58
CA ALA A 703 -40.28 84.86 -10.67
C ALA A 703 -41.58 84.04 -10.74
N LEU A 704 -41.52 82.82 -11.30
CA LEU A 704 -42.65 81.93 -11.49
C LEU A 704 -42.76 80.86 -10.39
N LEU A 705 -41.68 80.14 -10.11
CA LEU A 705 -41.67 79.00 -9.18
C LEU A 705 -41.34 79.38 -7.72
N GLY A 706 -40.86 80.61 -7.48
CA GLY A 706 -40.42 81.07 -6.16
C GLY A 706 -39.08 80.51 -5.70
N ASP A 707 -38.68 80.82 -4.47
CA ASP A 707 -37.34 80.54 -3.92
C ASP A 707 -37.10 79.05 -3.56
N THR A 708 -38.04 78.17 -3.89
CA THR A 708 -37.97 76.73 -3.61
C THR A 708 -37.21 75.93 -4.68
N VAL A 709 -36.80 76.57 -5.77
CA VAL A 709 -36.03 75.96 -6.86
C VAL A 709 -34.61 76.48 -6.89
N HIS A 710 -33.69 75.69 -7.44
CA HIS A 710 -32.27 76.02 -7.45
C HIS A 710 -31.85 76.53 -8.83
N VAL A 711 -31.04 77.59 -8.83
CA VAL A 711 -30.52 78.22 -10.06
C VAL A 711 -29.01 78.05 -10.11
N ALA A 712 -28.50 77.65 -11.26
CA ALA A 712 -27.06 77.51 -11.50
C ALA A 712 -26.34 78.86 -11.31
N GLU A 713 -25.11 78.82 -10.83
CA GLU A 713 -24.26 80.01 -10.78
C GLU A 713 -24.00 80.57 -12.19
N PRO A 714 -23.80 81.89 -12.34
CA PRO A 714 -23.46 82.49 -13.63
C PRO A 714 -22.12 81.94 -14.14
N VAL A 715 -22.15 81.30 -15.31
CA VAL A 715 -20.97 80.72 -15.95
C VAL A 715 -20.45 81.68 -17.03
N GLU A 716 -19.19 82.12 -16.93
CA GLU A 716 -18.56 82.96 -17.97
C GLU A 716 -17.96 82.13 -19.13
N SER A 717 -17.60 80.87 -18.87
CA SER A 717 -17.02 79.96 -19.86
C SER A 717 -18.08 79.33 -20.78
N GLY A 718 -17.95 79.55 -22.10
CA GLY A 718 -18.81 78.90 -23.10
C GLY A 718 -18.74 77.37 -23.08
N ALA A 719 -17.60 76.80 -22.65
CA ALA A 719 -17.42 75.35 -22.53
C ALA A 719 -18.23 74.77 -21.35
N VAL A 720 -18.19 75.43 -20.19
CA VAL A 720 -18.97 75.00 -19.01
C VAL A 720 -20.46 75.19 -19.25
N LEU A 721 -20.87 76.24 -19.98
CA LEU A 721 -22.27 76.39 -20.41
C LEU A 721 -22.72 75.27 -21.36
N ALA A 722 -21.84 74.82 -22.26
CA ALA A 722 -22.12 73.66 -23.11
C ALA A 722 -22.24 72.37 -22.30
N LEU A 723 -21.38 72.18 -21.28
CA LEU A 723 -21.47 71.08 -20.33
C LEU A 723 -22.78 71.09 -19.54
N HIS A 724 -23.22 72.24 -19.01
CA HIS A 724 -24.51 72.39 -18.31
C HIS A 724 -25.68 71.98 -19.20
N ARG A 725 -25.67 72.39 -20.47
CA ARG A 725 -26.69 71.99 -21.45
C ARG A 725 -26.66 70.48 -21.72
N TRP A 726 -25.47 69.91 -21.89
CA TRP A 726 -25.30 68.48 -22.14
C TRP A 726 -25.74 67.63 -20.94
N LEU A 727 -25.42 68.04 -19.70
CA LEU A 727 -25.87 67.36 -18.48
C LEU A 727 -27.38 67.48 -18.22
N GLY A 728 -28.08 68.37 -18.92
CA GLY A 728 -29.54 68.50 -18.81
C GLY A 728 -30.02 69.54 -17.80
N VAL A 729 -29.21 70.57 -17.50
CA VAL A 729 -29.66 71.73 -16.69
C VAL A 729 -30.89 72.35 -17.34
N ARG A 730 -31.98 72.46 -16.58
CA ARG A 730 -33.29 72.85 -17.11
C ARG A 730 -33.29 74.30 -17.55
N THR A 731 -33.73 74.57 -18.77
CA THR A 731 -33.91 75.95 -19.27
C THR A 731 -35.33 76.47 -19.05
N GLN A 732 -36.31 75.58 -18.86
CA GLN A 732 -37.72 75.92 -18.64
C GLN A 732 -38.35 75.01 -17.57
N PRO A 733 -39.33 75.50 -16.79
CA PRO A 733 -40.11 74.72 -15.84
C PRO A 733 -40.89 73.58 -16.49
N THR A 734 -40.98 72.42 -15.83
CA THR A 734 -41.88 71.34 -16.27
C THR A 734 -43.31 71.56 -15.78
N ALA A 735 -44.28 70.87 -16.38
CA ALA A 735 -45.67 70.93 -15.92
C ALA A 735 -45.81 70.50 -14.44
N ALA A 736 -45.01 69.54 -13.99
CA ALA A 736 -44.99 69.10 -12.58
C ALA A 736 -44.52 70.21 -11.64
N ASP A 737 -43.48 70.97 -12.02
CA ASP A 737 -42.95 72.09 -11.23
C ASP A 737 -44.00 73.20 -11.09
N ILE A 738 -44.69 73.53 -12.19
CA ILE A 738 -45.74 74.55 -12.20
C ILE A 738 -46.96 74.10 -11.39
N VAL A 739 -47.37 72.83 -11.51
CA VAL A 739 -48.44 72.25 -10.70
C VAL A 739 -48.09 72.31 -9.22
N GLN A 740 -46.87 71.88 -8.84
CA GLN A 740 -46.44 71.91 -7.44
C GLN A 740 -46.46 73.33 -6.88
N ARG A 741 -46.06 74.33 -7.69
CA ARG A 741 -46.16 75.74 -7.32
C ARG A 741 -47.60 76.17 -7.08
N LEU A 742 -48.53 75.82 -7.97
CA LEU A 742 -49.96 76.13 -7.78
C LEU A 742 -50.55 75.43 -6.56
N VAL A 743 -50.15 74.19 -6.27
CA VAL A 743 -50.54 73.47 -5.04
C VAL A 743 -50.04 74.20 -3.79
N GLN A 744 -48.79 74.69 -3.78
CA GLN A 744 -48.25 75.46 -2.67
C GLN A 744 -49.02 76.76 -2.45
N ILE A 745 -49.28 77.52 -3.53
CA ILE A 745 -50.06 78.76 -3.46
C ILE A 745 -51.48 78.47 -2.96
N SER A 746 -52.11 77.40 -3.45
CA SER A 746 -53.43 76.94 -3.01
C SER A 746 -53.46 76.60 -1.51
N ARG A 747 -52.43 75.92 -0.98
CA ARG A 747 -52.33 75.64 0.46
C ARG A 747 -52.18 76.91 1.29
N GLN A 748 -51.43 77.89 0.78
CA GLN A 748 -51.13 79.12 1.51
C GLN A 748 -52.29 80.14 1.47
N TRP A 749 -53.05 80.21 0.37
CA TRP A 749 -54.08 81.24 0.15
C TRP A 749 -55.50 80.69 0.01
N GLY A 750 -55.65 79.39 -0.28
CA GLY A 750 -56.92 78.79 -0.67
C GLY A 750 -57.83 78.36 0.48
N ASN A 751 -57.30 78.18 1.70
CA ASN A 751 -58.10 77.79 2.87
C ASN A 751 -58.79 78.99 3.55
N ASP A 752 -58.18 80.16 3.50
CA ASP A 752 -58.60 81.34 4.28
C ASP A 752 -59.48 82.32 3.48
N GLN A 753 -59.90 81.96 2.25
CA GLN A 753 -60.66 82.81 1.32
C GLN A 753 -60.09 84.24 1.16
N THR A 754 -58.78 84.38 1.34
CA THR A 754 -58.11 85.67 1.30
C THR A 754 -57.82 86.04 -0.17
N PRO A 755 -58.15 87.26 -0.63
CA PRO A 755 -57.81 87.70 -1.99
C PRO A 755 -56.30 87.65 -2.21
N LEU A 756 -55.86 87.10 -3.33
CA LEU A 756 -54.46 87.17 -3.74
C LEU A 756 -54.03 88.63 -3.89
N ASP A 757 -52.79 88.95 -3.51
CA ASP A 757 -52.18 90.22 -3.90
C ASP A 757 -51.89 90.25 -5.41
N ASP A 758 -51.72 91.46 -5.97
CA ASP A 758 -51.52 91.65 -7.41
C ASP A 758 -50.34 90.83 -7.96
N ARG A 759 -49.27 90.69 -7.18
CA ARG A 759 -48.08 89.91 -7.56
C ARG A 759 -48.39 88.41 -7.63
N MET A 760 -49.10 87.87 -6.64
CA MET A 760 -49.45 86.46 -6.59
C MET A 760 -50.52 86.11 -7.62
N GLN A 761 -51.43 87.05 -7.91
CA GLN A 761 -52.37 86.90 -9.02
C GLN A 761 -51.61 86.76 -10.36
N ASP A 762 -50.66 87.64 -10.63
CA ASP A 762 -49.84 87.56 -11.85
C ASP A 762 -49.10 86.21 -11.96
N VAL A 763 -48.52 85.72 -10.85
CA VAL A 763 -47.86 84.41 -10.81
C VAL A 763 -48.83 83.27 -11.11
N VAL A 764 -50.02 83.26 -10.48
CA VAL A 764 -51.03 82.22 -10.72
C VAL A 764 -51.51 82.26 -12.17
N THR A 765 -51.78 83.44 -12.73
CA THR A 765 -52.19 83.61 -14.13
C THR A 765 -51.10 83.14 -15.09
N GLN A 766 -49.83 83.47 -14.84
CA GLN A 766 -48.71 83.01 -15.66
C GLN A 766 -48.51 81.49 -15.57
N CYS A 767 -48.63 80.91 -14.37
CA CYS A 767 -48.56 79.46 -14.16
C CYS A 767 -49.67 78.72 -14.92
N LEU A 768 -50.93 79.20 -14.81
CA LEU A 768 -52.06 78.62 -15.53
C LEU A 768 -51.92 78.77 -17.04
N HIS A 769 -51.47 79.93 -17.53
CA HIS A 769 -51.26 80.15 -18.95
C HIS A 769 -50.16 79.24 -19.52
N ARG A 770 -49.06 79.03 -18.77
CA ARG A 770 -48.03 78.09 -19.20
C ARG A 770 -48.51 76.64 -19.17
N LEU A 771 -49.28 76.24 -18.15
CA LEU A 771 -49.89 74.90 -18.14
C LEU A 771 -50.84 74.68 -19.31
N ASP A 772 -51.62 75.70 -19.70
CA ASP A 772 -52.49 75.66 -20.87
C ASP A 772 -51.67 75.46 -22.17
N GLN A 773 -50.58 76.22 -22.34
CA GLN A 773 -49.67 76.04 -23.46
C GLN A 773 -49.06 74.63 -23.49
N MET A 774 -48.66 74.10 -22.33
CA MET A 774 -48.08 72.74 -22.22
C MET A 774 -49.12 71.66 -22.47
N LEU A 775 -50.37 71.83 -22.04
CA LEU A 775 -51.47 70.90 -22.33
C LEU A 775 -51.76 70.79 -23.83
N VAL A 776 -51.56 71.87 -24.60
CA VAL A 776 -51.71 71.86 -26.06
C VAL A 776 -50.50 71.24 -26.76
N ALA A 777 -49.30 71.40 -26.20
CA ALA A 777 -48.04 71.05 -26.86
C ALA A 777 -47.44 69.68 -26.46
N GLU A 778 -47.72 69.18 -25.25
CA GLU A 778 -47.06 68.01 -24.65
C GLU A 778 -48.06 66.94 -24.20
N ALA A 779 -47.91 65.71 -24.70
CA ALA A 779 -48.76 64.58 -24.30
C ALA A 779 -48.43 64.10 -22.87
N GLY A 780 -49.44 63.86 -22.03
CA GLY A 780 -49.26 63.32 -20.66
C GLY A 780 -49.25 64.37 -19.55
N VAL A 781 -49.41 65.66 -19.89
CA VAL A 781 -49.57 66.76 -18.93
C VAL A 781 -50.90 66.64 -18.16
N GLU A 782 -51.92 65.98 -18.73
CA GLU A 782 -53.23 65.79 -18.09
C GLU A 782 -53.14 65.04 -16.76
N THR A 783 -52.21 64.08 -16.68
CA THR A 783 -51.89 63.32 -15.46
C THR A 783 -51.24 64.21 -14.40
N ALA A 784 -50.34 65.12 -14.81
CA ALA A 784 -49.65 66.03 -13.89
C ALA A 784 -50.61 67.09 -13.32
N VAL A 785 -51.60 67.56 -14.09
CA VAL A 785 -52.58 68.59 -13.67
C VAL A 785 -53.72 68.02 -12.81
N ALA A 786 -53.91 66.69 -12.79
CA ALA A 786 -54.97 66.03 -12.02
C ALA A 786 -55.09 66.47 -10.54
N PRO A 787 -54.00 66.70 -9.77
CA PRO A 787 -54.07 67.17 -8.39
C PRO A 787 -54.72 68.54 -8.22
N LEU A 788 -54.70 69.39 -9.26
CA LEU A 788 -55.25 70.74 -9.20
C LEU A 788 -56.79 70.77 -9.23
N LYS A 789 -57.45 69.70 -9.71
CA LYS A 789 -58.92 69.65 -9.85
C LYS A 789 -59.66 69.82 -8.53
N SER A 790 -59.10 69.29 -7.44
CA SER A 790 -59.72 69.31 -6.12
C SER A 790 -59.25 70.46 -5.23
N LEU A 791 -58.35 71.32 -5.72
CA LEU A 791 -57.72 72.39 -4.96
C LEU A 791 -58.17 73.78 -5.46
N PRO A 792 -58.33 74.76 -4.56
CA PRO A 792 -58.61 76.14 -4.96
C PRO A 792 -57.38 76.75 -5.65
N VAL A 793 -57.40 76.84 -6.98
CA VAL A 793 -56.22 77.24 -7.79
C VAL A 793 -56.57 78.25 -8.89
N ILE A 794 -57.85 78.53 -9.12
CA ILE A 794 -58.29 79.50 -10.13
C ILE A 794 -58.86 80.73 -9.42
N PRO A 795 -58.29 81.92 -9.61
CA PRO A 795 -58.81 83.14 -8.99
C PRO A 795 -60.16 83.55 -9.59
N ASN A 796 -61.13 83.92 -8.75
CA ASN A 796 -62.39 84.52 -9.19
C ASN A 796 -62.25 86.04 -9.42
N ALA A 797 -63.37 86.72 -9.71
CA ALA A 797 -63.40 88.17 -9.93
C ALA A 797 -62.96 89.01 -8.72
N GLN A 798 -62.97 88.44 -7.51
CA GLN A 798 -62.47 89.05 -6.28
C GLN A 798 -61.06 88.57 -5.91
N GLN A 799 -60.32 87.95 -6.84
CA GLN A 799 -58.97 87.41 -6.66
C GLN A 799 -58.88 86.29 -5.59
N ILE A 800 -60.01 85.70 -5.18
CA ILE A 800 -60.03 84.59 -4.23
C ILE A 800 -59.92 83.28 -5.02
N LEU A 801 -59.03 82.39 -4.58
CA LEU A 801 -58.82 81.09 -5.22
C LEU A 801 -60.04 80.17 -5.05
N MET A 802 -60.56 79.69 -6.17
CA MET A 802 -61.70 78.78 -6.27
C MET A 802 -61.24 77.44 -6.85
N ARG A 803 -61.95 76.37 -6.48
CA ARG A 803 -61.73 75.05 -7.09
C ARG A 803 -62.25 75.06 -8.53
N PRO A 804 -61.55 74.42 -9.49
CA PRO A 804 -61.98 74.38 -10.88
C PRO A 804 -63.40 73.81 -11.09
N ASP A 805 -63.81 72.85 -10.27
CA ASP A 805 -65.15 72.24 -10.31
C ASP A 805 -66.28 73.20 -9.87
N CYS A 806 -65.95 74.26 -9.13
CA CYS A 806 -66.89 75.27 -8.65
C CYS A 806 -67.15 76.40 -9.66
N LEU A 807 -66.47 76.42 -10.81
CA LEU A 807 -66.59 77.49 -11.82
C LEU A 807 -67.62 77.21 -12.92
N PHE A 808 -68.13 75.97 -13.01
CA PHE A 808 -69.06 75.53 -14.05
C PHE A 808 -70.48 75.22 -13.52
N VAL A 809 -70.89 75.88 -12.43
CA VAL A 809 -72.29 75.85 -11.94
C VAL A 809 -73.00 77.15 -12.29
#